data_AF-A0A372MB75-F1
#
_entry.id   AF-A0A372MB75-F1
#
_cell.length_a   1.000
_cell.length_b   1.000
_cell.length_c   1.000
_cell.angle_alpha   90.00
_cell.angle_beta   90.00
_cell.angle_gamma   90.00
#
_symmetry.space_group_name_H-M   'P 1'
#
loop_
_entity.id
_entity.type
_entity.pdbx_description
1 polymer ?
#
loop_
_entity_poly.entity_id
_entity_poly.type
_entity_poly.pdbx_seq_one_letter_code
_entity_poly.pdbx_strand_id
1 'polypeptide(L)'
;MTQGDADAQAGVSIHGDQAAQWDVFVSYSRADVQQAGVLAAALREQGLRVFVDETSVEDFASITTTITGALARSKSLLAFYSARYPHSRACQWELTYAYLAGQREGDPRKRVLVVNPDAGAGHVQPVELRDARHWPWPSTPSALGRFAARVAAHTAELVDAMSAPRAYPDGRAAPGSWLPAPARTGSSHFTGRLREQWHIHTALHRHHTPLVAPSSGGSGRTAQLRGMAGIGKSLLAQEYALRFGSAFPGGVFWFDLHGLQGAEPSAVMDAYAEQVATVTDALGLGSGGPERQLRQSLSRLAVFLGEQGSPCLWTVDGLPDGLSEEHLNLLRGPHLLASTLITTRSRRYGGFAEPVDLGPLPDADSLQLLTARHTPRGEAEQAAAAALVHDVGGHPQALGILRELAAAGFTRTRNRLHAPGPDILAGELTGTLLPDPLAGRAPTADILRLLAVACPAPLSSKTLETALGTVPPYDPWETASLTAHTLDALLGTGALTPSPAHDGTWTVHPLLARTVRRHDEDIARQEDLRRALLHALTEPAAPSPVPVAQALEAGSRGLWRNGPSEPGPQERSAAFDLQVELVTRVGVQPLPAEEGSLREALTSLHTLFASARAALHQIAAQTESPGALPLVISHLVNDQLRPFLTTWHTALRRHEAARPADVGAFEHEQNWPRATEMRIALDKLRTPLVSAAHELGHICGVDLLDGSRRP
;
A
#
# COMPACT_ATOMS: atom_id res chain seq x y z
N MET A 1 20.44 -64.49 -17.31
CA MET A 1 20.35 -65.18 -18.60
C MET A 1 19.20 -64.57 -19.37
N THR A 2 19.44 -64.31 -20.67
CA THR A 2 18.49 -63.99 -21.77
C THR A 2 17.62 -62.73 -21.58
N GLN A 3 17.89 -61.58 -22.20
CA GLN A 3 18.00 -61.24 -23.64
C GLN A 3 16.70 -61.49 -24.41
N GLY A 4 16.16 -60.41 -24.98
CA GLY A 4 14.99 -60.34 -25.85
C GLY A 4 14.33 -58.97 -25.66
N ASP A 5 13.91 -58.23 -26.67
CA ASP A 5 14.20 -58.22 -28.10
C ASP A 5 13.82 -56.80 -28.53
N ALA A 6 14.61 -56.22 -29.41
CA ALA A 6 14.41 -54.86 -29.91
C ALA A 6 13.34 -54.91 -31.01
N ASP A 7 12.22 -54.24 -30.78
CA ASP A 7 11.25 -53.93 -31.83
C ASP A 7 11.13 -52.41 -32.01
N ALA A 8 11.42 -52.01 -33.24
CA ALA A 8 11.45 -50.64 -33.73
C ALA A 8 10.05 -50.01 -33.67
N GLN A 9 9.91 -48.96 -32.85
CA GLN A 9 8.80 -48.02 -32.99
C GLN A 9 9.22 -46.87 -33.91
N ALA A 10 8.53 -46.83 -35.05
CA ALA A 10 8.60 -45.81 -36.06
C ALA A 10 8.60 -44.41 -35.45
N GLY A 11 9.64 -43.65 -35.78
CA GLY A 11 9.68 -42.21 -35.55
C GLY A 11 8.51 -41.55 -36.28
N VAL A 12 7.55 -41.06 -35.53
CA VAL A 12 6.60 -40.07 -36.02
C VAL A 12 7.39 -38.78 -36.21
N SER A 13 7.77 -38.51 -37.45
CA SER A 13 8.33 -37.25 -37.88
C SER A 13 7.29 -36.14 -37.65
N ILE A 14 7.35 -35.48 -36.49
CA ILE A 14 6.58 -34.25 -36.20
C ILE A 14 7.29 -33.07 -36.87
N HIS A 15 7.38 -33.10 -38.19
CA HIS A 15 7.74 -31.95 -39.01
C HIS A 15 6.54 -31.64 -39.92
N GLY A 16 5.41 -31.34 -39.29
CA GLY A 16 4.27 -30.72 -39.96
C GLY A 16 4.53 -29.22 -40.08
N ASP A 17 4.59 -28.76 -41.32
CA ASP A 17 4.75 -27.38 -41.78
C ASP A 17 3.92 -26.38 -40.93
N GLN A 18 4.59 -25.54 -40.11
CA GLN A 18 3.95 -24.58 -39.19
C GLN A 18 3.64 -23.23 -39.86
N ALA A 19 3.12 -23.25 -41.08
CA ALA A 19 2.76 -22.03 -41.79
C ALA A 19 1.63 -21.27 -41.06
N ALA A 20 1.79 -19.94 -40.92
CA ALA A 20 0.76 -19.11 -40.33
C ALA A 20 -0.55 -19.21 -41.14
N GLN A 21 -1.64 -19.60 -40.47
CA GLN A 21 -2.97 -19.71 -41.07
C GLN A 21 -3.61 -18.34 -41.28
N TRP A 22 -3.33 -17.41 -40.37
CA TRP A 22 -3.88 -16.06 -40.37
C TRP A 22 -2.75 -15.03 -40.36
N ASP A 23 -2.96 -13.90 -41.04
CA ASP A 23 -2.00 -12.79 -41.05
C ASP A 23 -2.24 -11.87 -39.85
N VAL A 24 -3.50 -11.63 -39.50
CA VAL A 24 -3.90 -10.76 -38.38
C VAL A 24 -5.00 -11.42 -37.55
N PHE A 25 -4.78 -11.46 -36.24
CA PHE A 25 -5.81 -11.71 -35.23
C PHE A 25 -6.35 -10.38 -34.70
N VAL A 26 -7.65 -10.10 -34.84
CA VAL A 26 -8.25 -8.86 -34.31
C VAL A 26 -8.81 -9.10 -32.93
N SER A 27 -8.20 -8.46 -31.93
CA SER A 27 -8.66 -8.49 -30.53
C SER A 27 -9.41 -7.21 -30.18
N TYR A 28 -10.56 -7.32 -29.55
CA TYR A 28 -11.44 -6.19 -29.21
C TYR A 28 -12.39 -6.54 -28.05
N SER A 29 -12.83 -5.53 -27.31
CA SER A 29 -13.90 -5.71 -26.31
C SER A 29 -15.23 -5.91 -27.02
N ARG A 30 -16.14 -6.76 -26.49
CA ARG A 30 -17.46 -7.02 -27.10
C ARG A 30 -18.27 -5.76 -27.41
N ALA A 31 -18.15 -4.73 -26.58
CA ALA A 31 -18.83 -3.45 -26.81
C ALA A 31 -18.17 -2.57 -27.89
N ASP A 32 -17.13 -3.06 -28.58
CA ASP A 32 -16.45 -2.45 -29.74
C ASP A 32 -16.58 -3.30 -31.02
N VAL A 33 -17.50 -4.26 -31.04
CA VAL A 33 -17.68 -5.23 -32.14
C VAL A 33 -17.87 -4.56 -33.50
N GLN A 34 -18.68 -3.50 -33.57
CA GLN A 34 -18.97 -2.82 -34.84
C GLN A 34 -17.70 -2.19 -35.43
N GLN A 35 -16.90 -1.54 -34.58
CA GLN A 35 -15.64 -0.90 -34.97
C GLN A 35 -14.62 -1.95 -35.39
N ALA A 36 -14.51 -3.05 -34.66
CA ALA A 36 -13.62 -4.15 -35.01
C ALA A 36 -14.01 -4.80 -36.35
N GLY A 37 -15.31 -4.93 -36.64
CA GLY A 37 -15.83 -5.43 -37.91
C GLY A 37 -15.42 -4.55 -39.10
N VAL A 38 -15.47 -3.22 -38.94
CA VAL A 38 -15.01 -2.27 -39.98
C VAL A 38 -13.51 -2.42 -40.27
N LEU A 39 -12.67 -2.56 -39.23
CA LEU A 39 -11.24 -2.79 -39.40
C LEU A 39 -10.98 -4.13 -40.10
N ALA A 40 -11.66 -5.19 -39.69
CA ALA A 40 -11.48 -6.52 -40.27
C ALA A 40 -11.90 -6.57 -41.74
N ALA A 41 -12.99 -5.91 -42.12
CA ALA A 41 -13.41 -5.80 -43.52
C ALA A 41 -12.35 -5.11 -44.38
N ALA A 42 -11.85 -3.96 -43.94
CA ALA A 42 -10.81 -3.22 -44.66
C ALA A 42 -9.49 -4.00 -44.81
N LEU A 43 -9.11 -4.77 -43.79
CA LEU A 43 -7.93 -5.64 -43.86
C LEU A 43 -8.11 -6.79 -44.85
N ARG A 44 -9.31 -7.39 -44.91
CA ARG A 44 -9.65 -8.43 -45.89
C ARG A 44 -9.68 -7.89 -47.33
N GLU A 45 -10.16 -6.66 -47.53
CA GLU A 45 -10.11 -5.98 -48.83
C GLU A 45 -8.67 -5.76 -49.32
N GLN A 46 -7.69 -5.66 -48.42
CA GLN A 46 -6.25 -5.63 -48.74
C GLN A 46 -5.63 -7.02 -48.95
N GLY A 47 -6.46 -8.09 -48.97
CA GLY A 47 -6.01 -9.46 -49.21
C GLY A 47 -5.45 -10.19 -47.99
N LEU A 48 -5.59 -9.65 -46.78
CA LEU A 48 -5.11 -10.31 -45.56
C LEU A 48 -6.08 -11.39 -45.07
N ARG A 49 -5.53 -12.48 -44.54
CA ARG A 49 -6.31 -13.51 -43.83
C ARG A 49 -6.54 -13.06 -42.39
N VAL A 50 -7.75 -12.60 -42.09
CA VAL A 50 -8.08 -11.98 -40.79
C VAL A 50 -9.04 -12.85 -39.98
N PHE A 51 -8.62 -13.17 -38.75
CA PHE A 51 -9.45 -13.85 -37.75
C PHE A 51 -10.19 -12.84 -36.85
N VAL A 52 -11.49 -13.07 -36.62
CA VAL A 52 -12.37 -12.26 -35.73
C VAL A 52 -13.33 -13.21 -35.01
N ASP A 53 -13.42 -13.08 -33.68
CA ASP A 53 -14.10 -14.01 -32.74
C ASP A 53 -15.59 -14.32 -33.06
N GLU A 54 -16.33 -13.42 -33.71
CA GLU A 54 -17.79 -13.60 -33.90
C GLU A 54 -18.22 -14.42 -35.13
N THR A 55 -17.31 -14.84 -36.01
CA THR A 55 -17.70 -15.38 -37.34
C THR A 55 -17.21 -16.78 -37.68
N SER A 56 -16.46 -17.46 -36.81
CA SER A 56 -15.71 -18.66 -37.21
C SER A 56 -15.64 -19.80 -36.19
N VAL A 57 -16.42 -19.76 -35.10
CA VAL A 57 -16.53 -20.92 -34.21
C VAL A 57 -17.66 -21.81 -34.71
N GLU A 58 -17.33 -22.99 -35.23
CA GLU A 58 -18.32 -24.02 -35.57
C GLU A 58 -19.17 -24.37 -34.34
N ASP A 59 -20.46 -24.63 -34.55
CA ASP A 59 -21.33 -25.16 -33.50
C ASP A 59 -20.67 -26.41 -32.88
N PHE A 60 -20.68 -26.50 -31.55
CA PHE A 60 -20.08 -27.58 -30.75
C PHE A 60 -18.54 -27.57 -30.61
N ALA A 61 -17.80 -26.61 -31.16
CA ALA A 61 -16.36 -26.46 -30.91
C ALA A 61 -16.07 -25.71 -29.59
N SER A 62 -14.97 -26.08 -28.90
CA SER A 62 -14.46 -25.34 -27.74
C SER A 62 -13.98 -23.96 -28.19
N ILE A 63 -14.75 -22.92 -27.86
CA ILE A 63 -14.44 -21.50 -28.14
C ILE A 63 -12.99 -21.19 -27.74
N THR A 64 -12.57 -21.58 -26.53
CA THR A 64 -11.21 -21.36 -26.03
C THR A 64 -10.14 -22.04 -26.88
N THR A 65 -10.35 -23.30 -27.27
CA THR A 65 -9.38 -24.06 -28.07
C THR A 65 -9.26 -23.50 -29.49
N THR A 66 -10.38 -23.08 -30.07
CA THR A 66 -10.44 -22.45 -31.39
C THR A 66 -9.73 -21.08 -31.38
N ILE A 67 -10.02 -20.22 -30.41
CA ILE A 67 -9.39 -18.90 -30.27
C ILE A 67 -7.89 -19.03 -29.98
N THR A 68 -7.50 -19.86 -29.02
CA THR A 68 -6.08 -20.10 -28.70
C THR A 68 -5.32 -20.65 -29.90
N GLY A 69 -5.91 -21.61 -30.63
CA GLY A 69 -5.30 -22.18 -31.83
C GLY A 69 -5.24 -21.20 -33.00
N ALA A 70 -6.22 -20.30 -33.14
CA ALA A 70 -6.21 -19.25 -34.16
C ALA A 70 -5.16 -18.18 -33.85
N LEU A 71 -5.07 -17.75 -32.59
CA LEU A 71 -4.07 -16.78 -32.15
C LEU A 71 -2.64 -17.34 -32.34
N ALA A 72 -2.40 -18.58 -31.92
CA ALA A 72 -1.13 -19.27 -32.11
C ALA A 72 -0.69 -19.29 -33.59
N ARG A 73 -1.63 -19.56 -34.50
CA ARG A 73 -1.41 -19.64 -35.95
C ARG A 73 -1.53 -18.29 -36.67
N SER A 74 -1.65 -17.19 -35.94
CA SER A 74 -1.65 -15.84 -36.51
C SER A 74 -0.23 -15.26 -36.52
N LYS A 75 0.09 -14.42 -37.50
CA LYS A 75 1.38 -13.70 -37.53
C LYS A 75 1.42 -12.55 -36.54
N SER A 76 0.34 -11.81 -36.37
CA SER A 76 0.27 -10.65 -35.48
C SER A 76 -1.10 -10.50 -34.84
N LEU A 77 -1.16 -9.76 -33.75
CA LEU A 77 -2.39 -9.32 -33.11
C LEU A 77 -2.59 -7.82 -33.35
N LEU A 78 -3.79 -7.46 -33.79
CA LEU A 78 -4.28 -6.08 -33.83
C LEU A 78 -5.25 -5.87 -32.67
N ALA A 79 -4.83 -5.06 -31.69
CA ALA A 79 -5.65 -4.67 -30.56
C ALA A 79 -6.46 -3.39 -30.87
N PHE A 80 -7.79 -3.50 -30.90
CA PHE A 80 -8.66 -2.34 -30.80
C PHE A 80 -8.74 -1.89 -29.34
N TYR A 81 -7.78 -1.07 -28.93
CA TYR A 81 -7.48 -0.80 -27.52
C TYR A 81 -8.25 0.42 -27.00
N SER A 82 -9.57 0.28 -26.86
CA SER A 82 -10.40 1.27 -26.17
C SER A 82 -10.13 1.30 -24.66
N ALA A 83 -10.62 2.31 -23.96
CA ALA A 83 -10.60 2.39 -22.49
C ALA A 83 -11.29 1.18 -21.81
N ARG A 84 -12.10 0.41 -22.55
CA ARG A 84 -12.77 -0.81 -22.08
C ARG A 84 -11.97 -2.09 -22.32
N TYR A 85 -10.98 -2.05 -23.20
CA TYR A 85 -10.14 -3.21 -23.55
C TYR A 85 -9.42 -3.83 -22.34
N PRO A 86 -8.84 -3.05 -21.40
CA PRO A 86 -8.19 -3.60 -20.21
C PRO A 86 -9.09 -4.43 -19.29
N HIS A 87 -10.41 -4.23 -19.36
CA HIS A 87 -11.38 -4.90 -18.49
C HIS A 87 -11.81 -6.28 -19.02
N SER A 88 -11.52 -6.59 -20.29
CA SER A 88 -11.86 -7.88 -20.90
C SER A 88 -10.77 -8.91 -20.67
N ARG A 89 -11.09 -9.99 -19.94
CA ARG A 89 -10.14 -11.09 -19.65
C ARG A 89 -9.60 -11.76 -20.90
N ALA A 90 -10.47 -11.99 -21.90
CA ALA A 90 -10.09 -12.61 -23.17
C ALA A 90 -9.06 -11.72 -23.89
N CYS A 91 -9.37 -10.43 -24.06
CA CYS A 91 -8.48 -9.47 -24.72
C CYS A 91 -7.14 -9.34 -24.01
N GLN A 92 -7.13 -9.37 -22.67
CA GLN A 92 -5.90 -9.34 -21.90
C GLN A 92 -5.06 -10.58 -22.12
N TRP A 93 -5.67 -11.77 -22.13
CA TRP A 93 -4.97 -13.03 -22.40
C TRP A 93 -4.38 -13.06 -23.82
N GLU A 94 -5.17 -12.67 -24.81
CA GLU A 94 -4.76 -12.59 -26.22
C GLU A 94 -3.59 -11.62 -26.40
N LEU A 95 -3.70 -10.43 -25.81
CA LEU A 95 -2.64 -9.43 -25.81
C LEU A 95 -1.37 -9.97 -25.19
N THR A 96 -1.46 -10.62 -24.02
CA THR A 96 -0.29 -11.18 -23.34
C THR A 96 0.39 -12.25 -24.18
N TYR A 97 -0.37 -13.13 -24.86
CA TYR A 97 0.22 -14.13 -25.74
C TYR A 97 1.01 -13.48 -26.88
N ALA A 98 0.41 -12.53 -27.60
CA ALA A 98 1.05 -11.84 -28.72
C ALA A 98 2.25 -10.99 -28.26
N TYR A 99 2.12 -10.33 -27.11
CA TYR A 99 3.18 -9.56 -26.49
C TYR A 99 4.40 -10.43 -26.17
N LEU A 100 4.20 -11.56 -25.49
CA LEU A 100 5.29 -12.49 -25.16
C LEU A 100 5.92 -13.10 -26.42
N ALA A 101 5.13 -13.36 -27.47
CA ALA A 101 5.66 -13.79 -28.76
C ALA A 101 6.61 -12.73 -29.35
N GLY A 102 6.19 -11.46 -29.43
CA GLY A 102 7.04 -10.37 -29.92
C GLY A 102 8.25 -10.10 -29.01
N GLN A 103 8.08 -10.22 -27.69
CA GLN A 103 9.16 -10.04 -26.73
C GLN A 103 10.28 -11.08 -26.91
N ARG A 104 9.95 -12.34 -27.21
CA ARG A 104 10.94 -13.38 -27.58
C ARG A 104 11.70 -13.04 -28.87
N GLU A 105 11.18 -12.12 -29.69
CA GLU A 105 11.82 -11.60 -30.90
C GLU A 105 12.57 -10.28 -30.67
N GLY A 106 12.70 -9.89 -29.40
CA GLY A 106 13.38 -8.68 -28.94
C GLY A 106 12.52 -7.42 -28.93
N ASP A 107 11.32 -7.43 -29.51
CA ASP A 107 10.42 -6.27 -29.49
C ASP A 107 8.94 -6.71 -29.53
N PRO A 108 8.17 -6.52 -28.43
CA PRO A 108 6.75 -6.89 -28.38
C PRO A 108 5.90 -6.21 -29.47
N ARG A 109 6.31 -5.02 -29.93
CA ARG A 109 5.57 -4.23 -30.93
C ARG A 109 5.63 -4.84 -32.33
N LYS A 110 6.54 -5.78 -32.58
CA LYS A 110 6.59 -6.53 -33.85
C LYS A 110 5.34 -7.39 -34.04
N ARG A 111 4.82 -7.96 -32.95
CA ARG A 111 3.67 -8.88 -32.98
C ARG A 111 2.38 -8.26 -32.49
N VAL A 112 2.43 -7.07 -31.87
CA VAL A 112 1.27 -6.35 -31.35
C VAL A 112 1.11 -4.98 -32.02
N LEU A 113 0.02 -4.81 -32.75
CA LEU A 113 -0.40 -3.55 -33.37
C LEU A 113 -1.56 -2.95 -32.57
N VAL A 114 -1.59 -1.63 -32.41
CA VAL A 114 -2.61 -0.94 -31.59
C VAL A 114 -3.36 0.12 -32.40
N VAL A 115 -4.69 0.02 -32.39
CA VAL A 115 -5.62 1.10 -32.74
C VAL A 115 -6.21 1.62 -31.43
N ASN A 116 -5.96 2.89 -31.11
CA ASN A 116 -6.51 3.55 -29.93
C ASN A 116 -7.60 4.54 -30.35
N PRO A 117 -8.89 4.28 -30.05
CA PRO A 117 -9.97 5.19 -30.41
C PRO A 117 -10.09 6.40 -29.47
N ASP A 118 -9.48 6.34 -28.28
CA ASP A 118 -9.59 7.36 -27.24
C ASP A 118 -8.53 8.46 -27.41
N ALA A 119 -8.83 9.66 -26.89
CA ALA A 119 -7.96 10.83 -27.04
C ALA A 119 -6.63 10.72 -26.24
N GLY A 120 -6.60 9.91 -25.19
CA GLY A 120 -5.43 9.66 -24.36
C GLY A 120 -4.90 8.23 -24.49
N ALA A 121 -3.65 8.00 -24.08
CA ALA A 121 -3.02 6.67 -24.07
C ALA A 121 -2.82 6.09 -22.66
N GLY A 122 -3.26 6.79 -21.61
CA GLY A 122 -3.01 6.40 -20.22
C GLY A 122 -3.60 5.04 -19.82
N HIS A 123 -4.65 4.59 -20.52
CA HIS A 123 -5.26 3.27 -20.32
C HIS A 123 -4.52 2.14 -21.05
N VAL A 124 -3.63 2.45 -22.01
CA VAL A 124 -2.87 1.45 -22.76
C VAL A 124 -1.78 0.86 -21.87
N GLN A 125 -1.74 -0.47 -21.83
CA GLN A 125 -0.78 -1.28 -21.08
C GLN A 125 -0.24 -2.42 -21.97
N PRO A 126 1.01 -2.86 -21.78
CA PRO A 126 2.02 -2.27 -20.89
C PRO A 126 2.65 -0.99 -21.45
N VAL A 127 3.57 -0.39 -20.70
CA VAL A 127 4.19 0.92 -21.01
C VAL A 127 4.88 0.97 -22.38
N GLU A 128 5.45 -0.14 -22.84
CA GLU A 128 6.08 -0.26 -24.15
C GLU A 128 5.08 -0.10 -25.30
N LEU A 129 3.86 -0.60 -25.11
CA LEU A 129 2.77 -0.38 -26.06
C LEU A 129 2.28 1.05 -25.95
N ARG A 130 2.20 1.63 -24.74
CA ARG A 130 1.78 3.02 -24.53
C ARG A 130 2.70 4.03 -25.20
N ASP A 131 4.02 3.81 -25.14
CA ASP A 131 5.05 4.66 -25.73
C ASP A 131 5.13 4.53 -27.27
N ALA A 132 4.48 3.51 -27.84
CA ALA A 132 4.40 3.35 -29.29
C ALA A 132 3.43 4.35 -29.94
N ARG A 133 3.71 4.74 -31.18
CA ARG A 133 2.76 5.52 -31.98
C ARG A 133 1.57 4.64 -32.38
N HIS A 134 0.43 4.85 -31.72
CA HIS A 134 -0.82 4.15 -32.06
C HIS A 134 -1.44 4.72 -33.33
N TRP A 135 -2.25 3.90 -34.00
CA TRP A 135 -3.16 4.43 -35.00
C TRP A 135 -4.40 4.98 -34.30
N PRO A 136 -4.78 6.26 -34.50
CA PRO A 136 -6.07 6.75 -34.01
C PRO A 136 -7.20 6.06 -34.78
N TRP A 137 -8.44 6.12 -34.28
CA TRP A 137 -9.60 5.59 -35.01
C TRP A 137 -9.67 6.14 -36.46
N PRO A 138 -9.55 5.28 -37.50
CA PRO A 138 -9.59 5.73 -38.89
C PRO A 138 -11.03 5.99 -39.35
N SER A 139 -11.57 7.16 -39.01
CA SER A 139 -12.98 7.53 -39.21
C SER A 139 -13.40 7.78 -40.68
N THR A 140 -12.46 7.80 -41.63
CA THR A 140 -12.74 8.04 -43.05
C THR A 140 -12.30 6.86 -43.91
N PRO A 141 -12.98 6.58 -45.05
CA PRO A 141 -12.60 5.48 -45.95
C PRO A 141 -11.14 5.56 -46.43
N SER A 142 -10.64 6.77 -46.71
CA SER A 142 -9.25 6.96 -47.12
C SER A 142 -8.25 6.68 -45.99
N ALA A 143 -8.57 7.06 -44.75
CA ALA A 143 -7.74 6.74 -43.59
C ALA A 143 -7.76 5.24 -43.28
N LEU A 144 -8.90 4.59 -43.47
CA LEU A 144 -9.07 3.16 -43.29
C LEU A 144 -8.27 2.36 -44.33
N GLY A 145 -8.27 2.78 -45.60
CA GLY A 145 -7.43 2.19 -46.64
C GLY A 145 -5.93 2.33 -46.35
N ARG A 146 -5.48 3.52 -45.91
CA ARG A 146 -4.07 3.74 -45.50
C ARG A 146 -3.67 2.88 -44.31
N PHE A 147 -4.56 2.75 -43.33
CA PHE A 147 -4.37 1.88 -42.18
C PHE A 147 -4.18 0.43 -42.62
N ALA A 148 -5.12 -0.10 -43.41
CA ALA A 148 -5.09 -1.49 -43.84
C ALA A 148 -3.85 -1.80 -44.70
N ALA A 149 -3.45 -0.89 -45.60
CA ALA A 149 -2.22 -1.03 -46.37
C ALA A 149 -0.95 -1.04 -45.48
N ARG A 150 -0.93 -0.24 -44.40
CA ARG A 150 0.18 -0.22 -43.45
C ARG A 150 0.26 -1.53 -42.66
N VAL A 151 -0.87 -2.06 -42.21
CA VAL A 151 -0.94 -3.37 -41.55
C VAL A 151 -0.47 -4.47 -42.51
N ALA A 152 -0.91 -4.45 -43.77
CA ALA A 152 -0.50 -5.42 -44.76
C ALA A 152 1.02 -5.44 -44.98
N ALA A 153 1.62 -4.25 -45.15
CA ALA A 153 3.07 -4.10 -45.26
C ALA A 153 3.80 -4.66 -44.03
N HIS A 154 3.32 -4.35 -42.82
CA HIS A 154 3.90 -4.87 -41.58
C HIS A 154 3.81 -6.40 -41.49
N THR A 155 2.65 -6.98 -41.80
CA THR A 155 2.46 -8.44 -41.76
C THR A 155 3.22 -9.19 -42.84
N ALA A 156 3.58 -8.53 -43.94
CA ALA A 156 4.41 -9.13 -44.99
C ALA A 156 5.86 -9.34 -44.52
N GLU A 157 6.35 -8.53 -43.59
CA GLU A 157 7.67 -8.70 -42.95
C GLU A 157 7.69 -9.88 -41.96
N LEU A 158 6.51 -10.37 -41.54
CA LEU A 158 6.37 -11.50 -40.63
C LEU A 158 6.17 -12.79 -41.42
N VAL A 159 7.12 -13.72 -41.32
CA VAL A 159 7.04 -15.03 -41.98
C VAL A 159 6.34 -16.05 -41.08
N ASP A 160 6.80 -16.14 -39.84
CA ASP A 160 6.38 -17.20 -38.91
C ASP A 160 5.10 -16.84 -38.14
N ALA A 161 4.35 -17.85 -37.70
CA ALA A 161 3.25 -17.69 -36.74
C ALA A 161 3.78 -17.35 -35.34
N MET A 162 2.94 -16.75 -34.49
CA MET A 162 3.31 -16.42 -33.10
C MET A 162 3.68 -17.65 -32.25
N SER A 163 3.22 -18.85 -32.62
CA SER A 163 3.59 -20.10 -31.94
C SER A 163 4.89 -20.74 -32.42
N ALA A 164 5.54 -20.19 -33.46
CA ALA A 164 6.72 -20.82 -34.04
C ALA A 164 7.85 -20.91 -33.00
N PRO A 165 8.43 -22.11 -32.77
CA PRO A 165 9.55 -22.26 -31.87
C PRO A 165 10.77 -21.56 -32.48
N ARG A 166 11.35 -20.61 -31.76
CA ARG A 166 12.62 -20.01 -32.15
C ARG A 166 13.78 -20.74 -31.51
N ALA A 167 14.72 -21.17 -32.35
CA ALA A 167 16.09 -21.36 -31.94
C ALA A 167 16.68 -19.98 -31.59
N TYR A 168 17.23 -19.84 -30.39
CA TYR A 168 17.96 -18.63 -30.03
C TYR A 168 19.15 -18.46 -30.99
N PRO A 169 19.36 -17.27 -31.58
CA PRO A 169 20.42 -17.04 -32.57
C PRO A 169 21.83 -17.46 -32.10
N ASP A 170 22.05 -17.51 -30.78
CA ASP A 170 23.35 -17.76 -30.16
C ASP A 170 23.47 -19.15 -29.48
N GLY A 171 22.54 -20.09 -29.73
CA GLY A 171 22.57 -21.41 -29.07
C GLY A 171 22.29 -21.40 -27.56
N ARG A 172 22.03 -20.22 -26.96
CA ARG A 172 21.55 -20.08 -25.58
C ARG A 172 20.07 -20.41 -25.49
N ALA A 173 19.77 -21.71 -25.48
CA ALA A 173 18.44 -22.23 -25.20
C ALA A 173 18.44 -22.94 -23.84
N ALA A 174 18.51 -22.15 -22.77
CA ALA A 174 18.00 -22.56 -21.48
C ALA A 174 17.11 -21.42 -20.95
N PRO A 175 15.96 -21.70 -20.32
CA PRO A 175 15.32 -20.67 -19.50
C PRO A 175 16.38 -20.07 -18.58
N GLY A 176 16.41 -18.75 -18.46
CA GLY A 176 17.34 -18.07 -17.55
C GLY A 176 17.31 -18.78 -16.19
N SER A 177 18.48 -18.98 -15.59
CA SER A 177 18.58 -19.75 -14.35
C SER A 177 17.67 -19.16 -13.27
N TRP A 178 16.92 -20.02 -12.59
CA TRP A 178 16.19 -19.63 -11.39
C TRP A 178 17.07 -19.95 -10.19
N LEU A 179 17.49 -18.91 -9.47
CA LEU A 179 18.37 -19.03 -8.33
C LEU A 179 17.76 -18.35 -7.09
N PRO A 180 17.97 -18.92 -5.89
CA PRO A 180 18.51 -20.25 -5.65
C PRO A 180 17.55 -21.34 -6.16
N ALA A 181 18.08 -22.53 -6.43
CA ALA A 181 17.28 -23.70 -6.78
C ALA A 181 16.52 -24.24 -5.54
N PRO A 182 15.38 -24.93 -5.71
CA PRO A 182 14.70 -25.23 -6.97
C PRO A 182 13.89 -24.06 -7.53
N ALA A 183 13.66 -24.08 -8.85
CA ALA A 183 12.75 -23.15 -9.49
C ALA A 183 11.31 -23.35 -8.98
N ARG A 184 10.57 -22.25 -8.83
CA ARG A 184 9.15 -22.29 -8.44
C ARG A 184 8.28 -22.69 -9.65
N THR A 185 7.23 -23.47 -9.44
CA THR A 185 6.46 -24.14 -10.53
C THR A 185 5.08 -23.54 -10.84
N GLY A 186 4.68 -22.51 -10.12
CA GLY A 186 3.39 -21.81 -10.27
C GLY A 186 2.27 -22.47 -9.48
N SER A 187 1.03 -22.07 -9.75
CA SER A 187 -0.18 -22.69 -9.21
C SER A 187 -1.23 -22.90 -10.30
N SER A 188 -1.74 -24.14 -10.41
CA SER A 188 -2.86 -24.46 -11.30
C SER A 188 -4.18 -23.82 -10.89
N HIS A 189 -4.25 -23.24 -9.69
CA HIS A 189 -5.42 -22.52 -9.17
C HIS A 189 -5.26 -21.01 -9.24
N PHE A 190 -4.17 -20.50 -9.82
CA PHE A 190 -4.01 -19.08 -10.05
C PHE A 190 -5.07 -18.58 -11.04
N THR A 191 -5.84 -17.58 -10.61
CA THR A 191 -6.89 -16.97 -11.43
C THR A 191 -6.92 -15.45 -11.25
N GLY A 192 -7.42 -14.77 -12.27
CA GLY A 192 -7.44 -13.31 -12.33
C GLY A 192 -6.03 -12.69 -12.38
N ARG A 193 -5.93 -11.45 -11.91
CA ARG A 193 -4.68 -10.70 -11.69
C ARG A 193 -3.81 -10.36 -12.90
N LEU A 194 -4.29 -10.61 -14.12
CA LEU A 194 -3.52 -10.29 -15.32
C LEU A 194 -3.28 -8.77 -15.45
N ARG A 195 -4.24 -7.95 -15.03
CA ARG A 195 -4.07 -6.49 -14.94
C ARG A 195 -2.93 -6.11 -14.01
N GLU A 196 -2.86 -6.71 -12.83
CA GLU A 196 -1.80 -6.46 -11.86
C GLU A 196 -0.44 -6.97 -12.34
N GLN A 197 -0.39 -8.08 -13.09
CA GLN A 197 0.84 -8.50 -13.77
C GLN A 197 1.33 -7.44 -14.78
N TRP A 198 0.43 -6.80 -15.53
CA TRP A 198 0.80 -5.70 -16.41
C TRP A 198 1.26 -4.47 -15.66
N HIS A 199 0.66 -4.14 -14.52
CA HIS A 199 1.14 -3.05 -13.67
C HIS A 199 2.55 -3.33 -13.15
N ILE A 200 2.83 -4.57 -12.72
CA ILE A 200 4.18 -5.01 -12.34
C ILE A 200 5.13 -4.85 -13.53
N HIS A 201 4.75 -5.35 -14.71
CA HIS A 201 5.58 -5.25 -15.93
C HIS A 201 5.95 -3.81 -16.24
N THR A 202 4.94 -2.93 -16.28
CA THR A 202 5.10 -1.50 -16.51
C THR A 202 6.02 -0.85 -15.49
N ALA A 203 5.85 -1.15 -14.19
CA ALA A 203 6.69 -0.58 -13.13
C ALA A 203 8.17 -1.00 -13.25
N LEU A 204 8.44 -2.22 -13.73
CA LEU A 204 9.79 -2.73 -13.92
C LEU A 204 10.46 -2.20 -15.21
N HIS A 205 9.69 -1.89 -16.25
CA HIS A 205 10.23 -1.51 -17.57
C HIS A 205 10.10 -0.02 -17.90
N ARG A 206 9.45 0.79 -17.04
CA ARG A 206 9.21 2.23 -17.27
C ARG A 206 10.46 3.04 -17.59
N HIS A 207 11.61 2.66 -17.04
CA HIS A 207 12.88 3.33 -17.31
C HIS A 207 13.30 3.32 -18.80
N HIS A 208 12.72 2.44 -19.62
CA HIS A 208 12.93 2.43 -21.07
C HIS A 208 12.15 3.55 -21.79
N THR A 209 11.15 4.15 -21.14
CA THR A 209 10.19 5.09 -21.76
C THR A 209 9.99 6.36 -20.88
N PRO A 210 11.04 7.13 -20.57
CA PRO A 210 10.97 8.23 -19.60
C PRO A 210 10.06 9.39 -20.03
N LEU A 211 9.76 9.53 -21.33
CA LEU A 211 8.95 10.64 -21.87
C LEU A 211 7.43 10.44 -21.67
N VAL A 212 6.95 9.20 -21.69
CA VAL A 212 5.51 8.88 -21.66
C VAL A 212 5.05 8.41 -20.28
N ALA A 213 5.99 8.07 -19.40
CA ALA A 213 5.71 7.63 -18.05
C ALA A 213 6.74 8.24 -17.08
N PRO A 214 6.53 9.49 -16.64
CA PRO A 214 7.38 10.08 -15.60
C PRO A 214 7.31 9.20 -14.34
N SER A 215 8.46 8.92 -13.73
CA SER A 215 8.53 8.12 -12.50
C SER A 215 7.75 8.81 -11.39
N SER A 216 6.71 8.15 -10.88
CA SER A 216 5.96 8.56 -9.69
C SER A 216 6.71 8.21 -8.38
N GLY A 217 7.89 7.61 -8.48
CA GLY A 217 8.80 7.24 -7.40
C GLY A 217 9.87 6.24 -7.90
N GLY A 218 11.11 6.35 -7.39
CA GLY A 218 12.20 5.43 -7.71
C GLY A 218 12.81 5.52 -9.13
N SER A 219 13.65 4.55 -9.49
CA SER A 219 14.46 4.54 -10.73
C SER A 219 13.73 4.06 -12.00
N GLY A 220 12.43 3.73 -11.90
CA GLY A 220 11.66 3.10 -13.00
C GLY A 220 12.04 1.64 -13.31
N ARG A 221 12.73 0.98 -12.36
CA ARG A 221 13.18 -0.43 -12.40
C ARG A 221 12.72 -1.25 -11.20
N THR A 222 11.94 -0.65 -10.32
CA THR A 222 11.62 -1.23 -9.02
C THR A 222 10.13 -1.16 -8.74
N ALA A 223 9.52 -2.32 -8.53
CA ALA A 223 8.09 -2.46 -8.23
C ALA A 223 7.91 -3.06 -6.84
N GLN A 224 6.88 -2.58 -6.12
CA GLN A 224 6.51 -3.08 -4.81
C GLN A 224 5.06 -3.56 -4.82
N LEU A 225 4.87 -4.87 -4.69
CA LEU A 225 3.56 -5.47 -4.55
C LEU A 225 3.11 -5.43 -3.08
N ARG A 226 2.06 -4.67 -2.81
CA ARG A 226 1.54 -4.43 -1.45
C ARG A 226 0.17 -5.04 -1.25
N GLY A 227 -0.18 -5.35 0.00
CA GLY A 227 -1.52 -5.83 0.34
C GLY A 227 -1.52 -6.72 1.57
N MET A 228 -2.72 -7.08 2.02
CA MET A 228 -2.97 -7.89 3.20
C MET A 228 -2.25 -9.25 3.15
N ALA A 229 -1.97 -9.84 4.31
CA ALA A 229 -1.50 -11.22 4.40
C ALA A 229 -2.50 -12.17 3.71
N GLY A 230 -2.02 -13.22 3.02
CA GLY A 230 -2.90 -14.19 2.34
C GLY A 230 -3.58 -13.70 1.04
N ILE A 231 -3.40 -12.44 0.64
CA ILE A 231 -4.01 -11.86 -0.58
C ILE A 231 -3.39 -12.38 -1.89
N GLY A 232 -2.31 -13.16 -1.81
CA GLY A 232 -1.66 -13.79 -2.98
C GLY A 232 -0.48 -13.02 -3.57
N LYS A 233 0.19 -12.13 -2.82
CA LYS A 233 1.34 -11.34 -3.32
C LYS A 233 2.49 -12.21 -3.86
N SER A 234 2.98 -13.14 -3.05
CA SER A 234 4.07 -14.05 -3.40
C SER A 234 3.72 -14.88 -4.64
N LEU A 235 2.49 -15.42 -4.69
CA LEU A 235 2.02 -16.18 -5.85
C LEU A 235 1.91 -15.30 -7.11
N LEU A 236 1.42 -14.07 -7.01
CA LEU A 236 1.37 -13.14 -8.14
C LEU A 236 2.77 -12.78 -8.66
N ALA A 237 3.73 -12.52 -7.77
CA ALA A 237 5.11 -12.27 -8.15
C ALA A 237 5.74 -13.48 -8.86
N GLN A 238 5.45 -14.69 -8.37
CA GLN A 238 5.91 -15.94 -8.95
C GLN A 238 5.31 -16.17 -10.35
N GLU A 239 3.99 -16.01 -10.50
CA GLU A 239 3.29 -16.14 -11.78
C GLU A 239 3.74 -15.10 -12.79
N TYR A 240 4.04 -13.88 -12.33
CA TYR A 240 4.68 -12.86 -13.15
C TYR A 240 6.05 -13.31 -13.66
N ALA A 241 6.93 -13.78 -12.76
CA ALA A 241 8.27 -14.24 -13.13
C ALA A 241 8.24 -15.42 -14.11
N LEU A 242 7.31 -16.37 -13.93
CA LEU A 242 7.11 -17.49 -14.84
C LEU A 242 6.58 -17.05 -16.20
N ARG A 243 5.58 -16.16 -16.23
CA ARG A 243 4.93 -15.73 -17.46
C ARG A 243 5.81 -14.80 -18.29
N PHE A 244 6.50 -13.86 -17.64
CA PHE A 244 7.34 -12.84 -18.26
C PHE A 244 8.83 -13.18 -18.21
N GLY A 245 9.20 -14.44 -17.91
CA GLY A 245 10.59 -14.87 -17.78
C GLY A 245 11.44 -14.60 -19.04
N SER A 246 10.84 -14.55 -20.23
CA SER A 246 11.53 -14.17 -21.47
C SER A 246 12.03 -12.72 -21.48
N ALA A 247 11.46 -11.84 -20.66
CA ALA A 247 11.95 -10.48 -20.45
C ALA A 247 13.27 -10.44 -19.67
N PHE A 248 13.62 -11.55 -18.99
CA PHE A 248 14.74 -11.65 -18.05
C PHE A 248 15.68 -12.81 -18.44
N PRO A 249 16.32 -12.76 -19.62
CA PRO A 249 17.19 -13.84 -20.09
C PRO A 249 18.40 -14.09 -19.19
N GLY A 250 18.81 -13.10 -18.38
CA GLY A 250 19.84 -13.23 -17.36
C GLY A 250 19.40 -14.02 -16.11
N GLY A 251 18.15 -14.47 -16.05
CA GLY A 251 17.62 -15.32 -14.98
C GLY A 251 16.75 -14.59 -13.96
N VAL A 252 16.23 -15.38 -13.02
CA VAL A 252 15.41 -14.94 -11.90
C VAL A 252 16.15 -15.25 -10.60
N PHE A 253 16.42 -14.21 -9.82
CA PHE A 253 16.99 -14.30 -8.48
C PHE A 253 15.88 -14.07 -7.46
N TRP A 254 15.65 -15.02 -6.56
CA TRP A 254 14.52 -15.01 -5.64
C TRP A 254 14.98 -15.16 -4.19
N PHE A 255 14.68 -14.17 -3.36
CA PHE A 255 15.02 -14.13 -1.94
C PHE A 255 13.74 -14.14 -1.11
N ASP A 256 13.59 -15.12 -0.22
CA ASP A 256 12.39 -15.33 0.58
C ASP A 256 12.61 -14.83 2.02
N LEU A 257 11.87 -13.78 2.40
CA LEU A 257 11.87 -13.17 3.72
C LEU A 257 10.48 -13.31 4.40
N HIS A 258 9.58 -14.11 3.84
CA HIS A 258 8.20 -14.23 4.34
C HIS A 258 8.12 -14.67 5.80
N GLY A 259 9.03 -15.54 6.23
CA GLY A 259 9.09 -16.07 7.61
C GLY A 259 9.64 -15.08 8.66
N LEU A 260 10.06 -13.87 8.25
CA LEU A 260 10.73 -12.91 9.12
C LEU A 260 9.81 -11.74 9.54
N GLN A 261 8.49 -11.96 9.51
CA GLN A 261 7.55 -10.94 10.01
C GLN A 261 7.77 -10.74 11.51
N GLY A 262 7.91 -9.48 11.93
CA GLY A 262 8.19 -9.11 13.33
C GLY A 262 9.64 -9.32 13.77
N ALA A 263 10.53 -9.79 12.88
CA ALA A 263 11.96 -9.90 13.19
C ALA A 263 12.63 -8.51 13.18
N GLU A 264 13.69 -8.36 13.99
CA GLU A 264 14.52 -7.16 14.01
C GLU A 264 15.22 -6.94 12.65
N PRO A 265 15.43 -5.68 12.22
CA PRO A 265 16.06 -5.37 10.94
C PRO A 265 17.40 -6.08 10.66
N SER A 266 18.23 -6.28 11.69
CA SER A 266 19.51 -7.00 11.56
C SER A 266 19.30 -8.45 11.15
N ALA A 267 18.39 -9.16 11.81
CA ALA A 267 18.07 -10.55 11.49
C ALA A 267 17.52 -10.70 10.06
N VAL A 268 16.73 -9.72 9.59
CA VAL A 268 16.23 -9.68 8.22
C VAL A 268 17.39 -9.55 7.22
N MET A 269 18.32 -8.64 7.48
CA MET A 269 19.48 -8.42 6.61
C MET A 269 20.47 -9.59 6.64
N ASP A 270 20.63 -10.26 7.78
CA ASP A 270 21.47 -11.45 7.91
C ASP A 270 20.91 -12.62 7.10
N ALA A 271 19.60 -12.88 7.21
CA ALA A 271 18.92 -13.91 6.43
C ALA A 271 18.98 -13.62 4.91
N TYR A 272 18.85 -12.36 4.52
CA TYR A 272 19.05 -11.94 3.13
C TYR A 272 20.49 -12.18 2.67
N ALA A 273 21.49 -11.81 3.49
CA ALA A 273 22.90 -12.00 3.19
C ALA A 273 23.27 -13.48 2.99
N GLU A 274 22.70 -14.38 3.78
CA GLU A 274 22.88 -15.83 3.64
C GLU A 274 22.34 -16.35 2.30
N GLN A 275 21.15 -15.90 1.88
CA GLN A 275 20.57 -16.29 0.61
C GLN A 275 21.35 -15.72 -0.59
N VAL A 276 21.82 -14.46 -0.49
CA VAL A 276 22.70 -13.86 -1.50
C VAL A 276 24.02 -14.64 -1.59
N ALA A 277 24.59 -15.07 -0.46
CA ALA A 277 25.78 -15.91 -0.45
C ALA A 277 25.55 -17.26 -1.15
N THR A 278 24.39 -17.88 -0.92
CA THR A 278 23.98 -19.12 -1.60
C THR A 278 23.95 -18.94 -3.13
N VAL A 279 23.43 -17.80 -3.60
CA VAL A 279 23.44 -17.47 -5.04
C VAL A 279 24.86 -17.26 -5.56
N THR A 280 25.72 -16.55 -4.83
CA THR A 280 27.13 -16.36 -5.27
C THR A 280 27.89 -17.67 -5.35
N ASP A 281 27.65 -18.58 -4.40
CA ASP A 281 28.28 -19.91 -4.38
C ASP A 281 27.78 -20.76 -5.57
N ALA A 282 26.47 -20.74 -5.85
CA ALA A 282 25.89 -21.43 -7.00
C ALA A 282 26.42 -20.93 -8.35
N LEU A 283 26.80 -19.65 -8.44
CA LEU A 283 27.40 -19.04 -9.63
C LEU A 283 28.93 -19.22 -9.70
N GLY A 284 29.56 -19.87 -8.72
CA GLY A 284 31.01 -20.04 -8.67
C GLY A 284 31.78 -18.75 -8.38
N LEU A 285 31.13 -17.74 -7.81
CA LEU A 285 31.73 -16.44 -7.46
C LEU A 285 32.37 -16.44 -6.05
N GLY A 286 32.45 -17.60 -5.41
CA GLY A 286 32.94 -17.76 -4.04
C GLY A 286 34.44 -17.97 -3.95
N SER A 287 35.13 -17.11 -3.17
CA SER A 287 36.29 -17.44 -2.31
C SER A 287 36.69 -16.22 -1.47
N GLY A 288 36.59 -16.30 -0.13
CA GLY A 288 37.28 -15.38 0.79
C GLY A 288 36.61 -15.14 2.14
N GLY A 289 36.95 -15.97 3.14
CA GLY A 289 36.85 -15.66 4.58
C GLY A 289 35.54 -16.02 5.31
N PRO A 290 35.60 -16.20 6.66
CA PRO A 290 34.44 -16.53 7.50
C PRO A 290 33.43 -15.39 7.65
N GLU A 291 33.75 -14.16 7.23
CA GLU A 291 32.80 -13.04 7.21
C GLU A 291 32.15 -12.90 5.83
N ARG A 292 30.96 -13.49 5.68
CA ARG A 292 30.09 -13.33 4.50
C ARG A 292 29.45 -11.93 4.49
N GLN A 293 30.25 -10.90 4.18
CA GLN A 293 29.75 -9.52 4.14
C GLN A 293 28.86 -9.28 2.91
N LEU A 294 27.57 -9.00 3.13
CA LEU A 294 26.55 -8.77 2.09
C LEU A 294 27.03 -7.87 0.94
N ARG A 295 27.65 -6.72 1.26
CA ARG A 295 28.11 -5.76 0.26
C ARG A 295 29.16 -6.35 -0.69
N GLN A 296 30.04 -7.21 -0.19
CA GLN A 296 31.04 -7.86 -1.03
C GLN A 296 30.39 -8.84 -2.00
N SER A 297 29.42 -9.63 -1.53
CA SER A 297 28.64 -10.55 -2.37
C SER A 297 27.86 -9.78 -3.45
N LEU A 298 27.19 -8.69 -3.08
CA LEU A 298 26.49 -7.81 -4.03
C LEU A 298 27.45 -7.22 -5.08
N SER A 299 28.64 -6.77 -4.68
CA SER A 299 29.65 -6.25 -5.63
C SER A 299 30.11 -7.32 -6.63
N ARG A 300 30.32 -8.56 -6.20
CA ARG A 300 30.68 -9.67 -7.10
C ARG A 300 29.54 -9.99 -8.07
N LEU A 301 28.30 -10.01 -7.57
CA LEU A 301 27.12 -10.19 -8.43
C LEU A 301 26.97 -9.04 -9.42
N ALA A 302 27.24 -7.80 -9.03
CA ALA A 302 27.19 -6.65 -9.94
C ALA A 302 28.11 -6.83 -11.14
N VAL A 303 29.36 -7.26 -10.90
CA VAL A 303 30.34 -7.54 -11.96
C VAL A 303 29.86 -8.68 -12.85
N PHE A 304 29.46 -9.81 -12.25
CA PHE A 304 28.95 -10.97 -12.99
C PHE A 304 27.76 -10.62 -13.88
N LEU A 305 26.78 -9.88 -13.37
CA LEU A 305 25.60 -9.46 -14.14
C LEU A 305 25.99 -8.49 -15.26
N GLY A 306 26.96 -7.61 -15.03
CA GLY A 306 27.52 -6.73 -16.06
C GLY A 306 28.20 -7.51 -17.19
N GLU A 307 29.01 -8.52 -16.86
CA GLU A 307 29.69 -9.40 -17.83
C GLU A 307 28.72 -10.26 -18.65
N GLN A 308 27.64 -10.75 -18.03
CA GLN A 308 26.59 -11.49 -18.74
C GLN A 308 25.79 -10.61 -19.72
N GLY A 309 25.70 -9.31 -19.45
CA GLY A 309 25.08 -8.32 -20.34
C GLY A 309 23.58 -8.55 -20.60
N SER A 310 22.89 -9.31 -19.75
CA SER A 310 21.50 -9.73 -19.96
C SER A 310 20.59 -9.26 -18.81
N PRO A 311 19.38 -8.73 -19.09
CA PRO A 311 18.44 -8.32 -18.04
C PRO A 311 18.03 -9.49 -17.15
N CYS A 312 17.89 -9.25 -15.84
CA CYS A 312 17.45 -10.26 -14.88
C CYS A 312 16.38 -9.69 -13.93
N LEU A 313 15.62 -10.59 -13.30
CA LEU A 313 14.63 -10.24 -12.29
C LEU A 313 15.19 -10.53 -10.90
N TRP A 314 15.24 -9.49 -10.04
CA TRP A 314 15.66 -9.58 -8.65
C TRP A 314 14.43 -9.49 -7.74
N THR A 315 13.99 -10.60 -7.17
CA THR A 315 12.76 -10.68 -6.37
C THR A 315 13.07 -10.84 -4.89
N VAL A 316 12.56 -9.93 -4.06
CA VAL A 316 12.59 -10.03 -2.59
C VAL A 316 11.17 -10.23 -2.08
N ASP A 317 10.81 -11.46 -1.76
CA ASP A 317 9.47 -11.86 -1.38
C ASP A 317 9.28 -11.80 0.14
N GLY A 318 8.22 -11.13 0.60
CA GLY A 318 7.83 -11.12 2.01
C GLY A 318 8.58 -10.12 2.89
N LEU A 319 9.02 -9.00 2.33
CA LEU A 319 9.77 -7.96 3.05
C LEU A 319 8.99 -7.43 4.27
N PRO A 320 9.51 -7.55 5.51
CA PRO A 320 8.84 -7.03 6.71
C PRO A 320 8.90 -5.50 6.80
N ASP A 321 8.13 -4.93 7.72
CA ASP A 321 8.15 -3.50 8.04
C ASP A 321 9.38 -3.12 8.90
N GLY A 322 9.69 -1.82 9.03
CA GLY A 322 10.72 -1.32 9.95
C GLY A 322 12.14 -1.23 9.41
N LEU A 323 12.35 -1.49 8.11
CA LEU A 323 13.67 -1.32 7.48
C LEU A 323 13.96 0.15 7.17
N SER A 324 15.21 0.57 7.44
CA SER A 324 15.71 1.88 7.09
C SER A 324 15.93 2.02 5.57
N GLU A 325 16.07 3.25 5.09
CA GLU A 325 16.38 3.51 3.68
C GLU A 325 17.71 2.86 3.24
N GLU A 326 18.69 2.78 4.14
CA GLU A 326 19.96 2.10 3.87
C GLU A 326 19.77 0.59 3.65
N HIS A 327 18.97 -0.06 4.51
CA HIS A 327 18.63 -1.47 4.33
C HIS A 327 17.89 -1.69 3.01
N LEU A 328 16.90 -0.85 2.71
CA LEU A 328 16.14 -0.94 1.46
C LEU A 328 17.05 -0.81 0.23
N ASN A 329 18.01 0.11 0.24
CA ASN A 329 18.95 0.28 -0.86
C ASN A 329 19.82 -0.97 -1.12
N LEU A 330 20.15 -1.75 -0.09
CA LEU A 330 20.88 -3.02 -0.23
C LEU A 330 20.02 -4.17 -0.80
N LEU A 331 18.70 -4.03 -0.78
CA LEU A 331 17.75 -5.00 -1.34
C LEU A 331 17.50 -4.80 -2.84
N ARG A 332 17.98 -3.70 -3.42
CA ARG A 332 17.94 -3.48 -4.86
C ARG A 332 18.87 -4.46 -5.56
N GLY A 333 18.49 -4.87 -6.77
CA GLY A 333 19.39 -5.62 -7.64
C GLY A 333 20.73 -4.89 -7.81
N PRO A 334 21.87 -5.58 -7.73
CA PRO A 334 23.18 -4.93 -7.57
C PRO A 334 23.71 -4.28 -8.86
N HIS A 335 22.99 -4.37 -9.98
CA HIS A 335 23.38 -3.84 -11.28
C HIS A 335 22.17 -3.20 -12.00
N LEU A 336 22.41 -2.28 -12.93
CA LEU A 336 21.35 -1.58 -13.69
C LEU A 336 20.52 -2.51 -14.61
N LEU A 337 21.01 -3.72 -14.87
CA LEU A 337 20.31 -4.77 -15.62
C LEU A 337 19.32 -5.57 -14.74
N ALA A 338 19.35 -5.37 -13.42
CA ALA A 338 18.46 -6.05 -12.48
C ALA A 338 17.22 -5.20 -12.21
N SER A 339 16.07 -5.71 -12.63
CA SER A 339 14.77 -5.13 -12.25
C SER A 339 14.35 -5.71 -10.89
N THR A 340 14.03 -4.86 -9.92
CA THR A 340 13.74 -5.31 -8.54
C THR A 340 12.24 -5.40 -8.29
N LEU A 341 11.73 -6.58 -7.94
CA LEU A 341 10.36 -6.79 -7.50
C LEU A 341 10.36 -7.13 -6.00
N ILE A 342 9.68 -6.34 -5.18
CA ILE A 342 9.50 -6.67 -3.77
C ILE A 342 8.04 -7.01 -3.48
N THR A 343 7.79 -7.94 -2.56
CA THR A 343 6.45 -8.13 -2.00
C THR A 343 6.47 -7.76 -0.51
N THR A 344 5.45 -7.05 -0.04
CA THR A 344 5.39 -6.65 1.38
C THR A 344 3.96 -6.39 1.82
N ARG A 345 3.74 -6.43 3.14
CA ARG A 345 2.49 -5.96 3.76
C ARG A 345 2.53 -4.44 4.01
N SER A 346 3.72 -3.88 4.19
CA SER A 346 3.91 -2.48 4.57
C SER A 346 3.59 -1.53 3.43
N ARG A 347 2.85 -0.46 3.78
CA ARG A 347 2.61 0.68 2.89
C ARG A 347 3.65 1.81 3.05
N ARG A 348 4.59 1.69 3.98
CA ARG A 348 5.57 2.74 4.34
C ARG A 348 6.72 2.90 3.35
N TYR A 349 7.00 1.90 2.52
CA TYR A 349 8.10 1.95 1.54
C TYR A 349 7.77 2.67 0.22
N GLY A 350 6.79 3.57 0.19
CA GLY A 350 6.33 4.23 -1.05
C GLY A 350 7.42 5.02 -1.80
N GLY A 351 8.45 5.53 -1.12
CA GLY A 351 9.60 6.19 -1.75
C GLY A 351 10.62 5.24 -2.39
N PHE A 352 10.59 3.95 -2.04
CA PHE A 352 11.59 2.98 -2.47
C PHE A 352 11.32 2.43 -3.87
N ALA A 353 10.06 2.07 -4.15
CA ALA A 353 9.65 1.41 -5.38
C ALA A 353 8.21 1.77 -5.74
N GLU A 354 7.85 1.63 -7.02
CA GLU A 354 6.50 1.96 -7.48
C GLU A 354 5.47 0.99 -6.88
N PRO A 355 4.44 1.49 -6.17
CA PRO A 355 3.50 0.62 -5.50
C PRO A 355 2.46 0.03 -6.46
N VAL A 356 2.27 -1.29 -6.36
CA VAL A 356 1.16 -2.04 -6.94
C VAL A 356 0.34 -2.59 -5.78
N ASP A 357 -0.80 -1.95 -5.47
CA ASP A 357 -1.67 -2.36 -4.38
C ASP A 357 -2.61 -3.49 -4.80
N LEU A 358 -2.53 -4.61 -4.09
CA LEU A 358 -3.34 -5.79 -4.31
C LEU A 358 -4.54 -5.80 -3.36
N GLY A 359 -5.73 -5.59 -3.92
CA GLY A 359 -7.01 -5.75 -3.22
C GLY A 359 -7.52 -7.19 -3.29
N PRO A 360 -8.75 -7.47 -2.82
CA PRO A 360 -9.42 -8.76 -3.00
C PRO A 360 -9.58 -9.19 -4.46
N LEU A 361 -9.89 -10.48 -4.67
CA LEU A 361 -10.26 -10.95 -6.01
C LEU A 361 -11.66 -10.43 -6.38
N PRO A 362 -11.91 -10.10 -7.66
CA PRO A 362 -13.27 -9.84 -8.15
C PRO A 362 -14.16 -11.07 -7.98
N ASP A 363 -15.47 -10.86 -7.77
CA ASP A 363 -16.44 -11.92 -7.48
C ASP A 363 -16.38 -13.11 -8.45
N ALA A 364 -16.22 -12.84 -9.75
CA ALA A 364 -16.11 -13.88 -10.76
C ALA A 364 -14.84 -14.75 -10.60
N ASP A 365 -13.70 -14.13 -10.26
CA ASP A 365 -12.45 -14.88 -9.97
C ASP A 365 -12.55 -15.61 -8.63
N SER A 366 -13.17 -14.99 -7.63
CA SER A 366 -13.40 -15.61 -6.33
C SER A 366 -14.29 -16.84 -6.42
N LEU A 367 -15.37 -16.77 -7.21
CA LEU A 367 -16.26 -17.89 -7.45
C LEU A 367 -15.52 -19.00 -8.19
N GLN A 368 -14.78 -18.68 -9.25
CA GLN A 368 -13.97 -19.65 -9.98
C GLN A 368 -12.97 -20.37 -9.06
N LEU A 369 -12.29 -19.62 -8.19
CA LEU A 369 -11.35 -20.19 -7.23
C LEU A 369 -12.08 -21.12 -6.23
N LEU A 370 -13.20 -20.66 -5.68
CA LEU A 370 -14.01 -21.40 -4.70
C LEU A 370 -14.59 -22.70 -5.29
N THR A 371 -15.03 -22.68 -6.54
CA THR A 371 -15.69 -23.82 -7.20
C THR A 371 -14.73 -24.68 -8.02
N ALA A 372 -13.42 -24.42 -7.98
CA ALA A 372 -12.44 -25.09 -8.83
C ALA A 372 -12.38 -26.62 -8.64
N ARG A 373 -12.77 -27.13 -7.46
CA ARG A 373 -12.84 -28.58 -7.18
C ARG A 373 -14.26 -29.15 -7.16
N HIS A 374 -15.24 -28.32 -6.83
CA HIS A 374 -16.63 -28.75 -6.63
C HIS A 374 -17.56 -27.75 -7.30
N THR A 375 -18.37 -28.22 -8.24
CA THR A 375 -19.36 -27.37 -8.94
C THR A 375 -20.65 -27.28 -8.10
N PRO A 376 -21.18 -26.07 -7.83
CA PRO A 376 -22.44 -25.92 -7.11
C PRO A 376 -23.60 -26.51 -7.92
N ARG A 377 -24.42 -27.34 -7.28
CA ARG A 377 -25.55 -28.04 -7.92
C ARG A 377 -26.89 -27.42 -7.50
N GLY A 378 -27.58 -26.82 -8.47
CA GLY A 378 -28.86 -26.16 -8.23
C GLY A 378 -28.71 -24.73 -7.68
N GLU A 379 -29.82 -23.99 -7.69
CA GLU A 379 -29.85 -22.56 -7.36
C GLU A 379 -29.40 -22.26 -5.93
N ALA A 380 -29.81 -23.09 -4.96
CA ALA A 380 -29.45 -22.90 -3.55
C ALA A 380 -27.93 -22.98 -3.32
N GLU A 381 -27.26 -23.96 -3.93
CA GLU A 381 -25.80 -24.12 -3.81
C GLU A 381 -25.04 -23.02 -4.55
N GLN A 382 -25.57 -22.56 -5.70
CA GLN A 382 -25.00 -21.43 -6.44
C GLN A 382 -25.09 -20.13 -5.63
N ALA A 383 -26.25 -19.86 -5.03
CA ALA A 383 -26.44 -18.72 -4.13
C ALA A 383 -25.55 -18.82 -2.89
N ALA A 384 -25.40 -20.01 -2.30
CA ALA A 384 -24.51 -20.22 -1.16
C ALA A 384 -23.04 -20.00 -1.51
N ALA A 385 -22.58 -20.44 -2.69
CA ALA A 385 -21.22 -20.21 -3.17
C ALA A 385 -20.95 -18.71 -3.40
N ALA A 386 -21.88 -17.99 -4.03
CA ALA A 386 -21.78 -16.53 -4.21
C ALA A 386 -21.77 -15.80 -2.85
N ALA A 387 -22.61 -16.22 -1.91
CA ALA A 387 -22.64 -15.62 -0.58
C ALA A 387 -21.36 -15.90 0.23
N LEU A 388 -20.75 -17.09 0.10
CA LEU A 388 -19.45 -17.40 0.70
C LEU A 388 -18.35 -16.47 0.20
N VAL A 389 -18.34 -16.15 -1.10
CA VAL A 389 -17.39 -15.18 -1.69
C VAL A 389 -17.51 -13.82 -1.01
N HIS A 390 -18.74 -13.33 -0.84
CA HIS A 390 -19.01 -12.07 -0.15
C HIS A 390 -18.66 -12.13 1.35
N ASP A 391 -19.00 -13.24 2.03
CA ASP A 391 -18.74 -13.43 3.47
C ASP A 391 -17.24 -13.36 3.81
N VAL A 392 -16.36 -13.78 2.90
CA VAL A 392 -14.89 -13.67 3.06
C VAL A 392 -14.27 -12.51 2.27
N GLY A 393 -15.10 -11.64 1.71
CA GLY A 393 -14.66 -10.45 0.98
C GLY A 393 -13.72 -10.74 -0.19
N GLY A 394 -13.84 -11.89 -0.86
CA GLY A 394 -12.99 -12.24 -2.00
C GLY A 394 -11.53 -12.59 -1.67
N HIS A 395 -11.21 -12.92 -0.42
CA HIS A 395 -9.84 -13.22 0.01
C HIS A 395 -9.32 -14.60 -0.45
N PRO A 396 -8.24 -14.68 -1.27
CA PRO A 396 -7.78 -15.92 -1.91
C PRO A 396 -7.47 -17.08 -0.95
N GLN A 397 -6.72 -16.85 0.13
CA GLN A 397 -6.37 -17.93 1.05
C GLN A 397 -7.60 -18.49 1.78
N ALA A 398 -8.57 -17.63 2.11
CA ALA A 398 -9.80 -18.06 2.77
C ALA A 398 -10.70 -18.85 1.82
N LEU A 399 -10.80 -18.39 0.56
CA LEU A 399 -11.48 -19.13 -0.50
C LEU A 399 -10.83 -20.50 -0.74
N GLY A 400 -9.50 -20.58 -0.67
CA GLY A 400 -8.76 -21.83 -0.75
C GLY A 400 -9.15 -22.83 0.35
N ILE A 401 -9.23 -22.37 1.60
CA ILE A 401 -9.70 -23.20 2.74
C ILE A 401 -11.15 -23.63 2.54
N LEU A 402 -12.05 -22.69 2.19
CA LEU A 402 -13.46 -22.97 1.99
C LEU A 402 -13.71 -23.92 0.82
N ARG A 403 -12.91 -23.86 -0.23
CA ARG A 403 -12.95 -24.78 -1.36
C ARG A 403 -12.71 -26.22 -0.94
N GLU A 404 -11.73 -26.48 -0.06
CA GLU A 404 -11.49 -27.84 0.46
C GLU A 404 -12.67 -28.31 1.33
N LEU A 405 -13.30 -27.41 2.07
CA LEU A 405 -14.48 -27.72 2.90
C LEU A 405 -15.77 -27.88 2.08
N ALA A 406 -15.84 -27.32 0.87
CA ALA A 406 -17.02 -27.34 0.01
C ALA A 406 -17.40 -28.75 -0.51
N ALA A 407 -16.55 -29.77 -0.31
CA ALA A 407 -16.90 -31.17 -0.58
C ALA A 407 -18.20 -31.60 0.12
N ALA A 408 -18.52 -31.00 1.28
CA ALA A 408 -19.74 -31.28 2.04
C ALA A 408 -20.95 -30.41 1.64
N GLY A 409 -20.84 -29.61 0.57
CA GLY A 409 -21.84 -28.66 0.08
C GLY A 409 -21.58 -27.21 0.53
N PHE A 410 -21.83 -26.25 -0.35
CA PHE A 410 -21.62 -24.82 -0.13
C PHE A 410 -22.54 -24.26 0.95
N THR A 411 -23.81 -24.68 0.97
CA THR A 411 -24.77 -24.27 2.01
C THR A 411 -24.29 -24.68 3.40
N ARG A 412 -23.82 -25.92 3.53
CA ARG A 412 -23.30 -26.46 4.79
C ARG A 412 -22.02 -25.75 5.22
N THR A 413 -21.10 -25.48 4.28
CA THR A 413 -19.86 -24.75 4.54
C THR A 413 -20.14 -23.33 5.01
N ARG A 414 -21.10 -22.64 4.39
CA ARG A 414 -21.54 -21.31 4.83
C ARG A 414 -22.13 -21.32 6.23
N ASN A 415 -23.00 -22.28 6.53
CA ASN A 415 -23.55 -22.42 7.87
C ASN A 415 -22.45 -22.67 8.92
N ARG A 416 -21.43 -23.48 8.59
CA ARG A 416 -20.27 -23.70 9.47
C ARG A 416 -19.41 -22.45 9.65
N LEU A 417 -19.26 -21.61 8.62
CA LEU A 417 -18.52 -20.35 8.71
C LEU A 417 -19.12 -19.40 9.75
N HIS A 418 -20.45 -19.36 9.81
CA HIS A 418 -21.20 -18.48 10.72
C HIS A 418 -21.62 -19.14 12.03
N ALA A 419 -21.42 -20.45 12.19
CA ALA A 419 -21.80 -21.16 13.39
C ALA A 419 -21.03 -20.66 14.64
N PRO A 420 -21.69 -20.64 15.81
CA PRO A 420 -21.00 -20.48 17.09
C PRO A 420 -20.13 -21.73 17.33
N GLY A 421 -18.87 -21.54 17.72
CA GLY A 421 -17.92 -22.64 17.95
C GLY A 421 -16.51 -22.35 17.41
N PRO A 422 -15.70 -23.40 17.15
CA PRO A 422 -14.38 -23.24 16.56
C PRO A 422 -14.45 -22.52 15.20
N ASP A 423 -13.55 -21.56 14.98
CA ASP A 423 -13.46 -20.90 13.69
C ASP A 423 -12.90 -21.87 12.64
N ILE A 424 -13.69 -22.17 11.60
CA ILE A 424 -13.24 -23.06 10.51
C ILE A 424 -12.11 -22.46 9.66
N LEU A 425 -11.87 -21.16 9.81
CA LEU A 425 -10.74 -20.45 9.23
C LEU A 425 -9.56 -20.29 10.21
N ALA A 426 -9.64 -20.90 11.40
CA ALA A 426 -8.56 -20.90 12.38
C ALA A 426 -7.30 -21.63 11.89
N GLY A 427 -6.18 -21.38 12.54
CA GLY A 427 -4.86 -21.92 12.21
C GLY A 427 -3.97 -20.87 11.58
N GLU A 428 -3.26 -21.24 10.51
CA GLU A 428 -2.29 -20.37 9.82
C GLU A 428 -2.91 -19.04 9.35
N LEU A 429 -4.18 -19.03 8.92
CA LEU A 429 -4.82 -17.78 8.48
C LEU A 429 -5.03 -16.81 9.66
N THR A 430 -5.41 -17.30 10.85
CA THR A 430 -5.61 -16.41 12.01
C THR A 430 -4.30 -15.77 12.44
N GLY A 431 -3.24 -16.56 12.63
CA GLY A 431 -1.91 -16.04 13.00
C GLY A 431 -1.25 -15.19 11.91
N THR A 432 -1.63 -15.33 10.64
CA THR A 432 -1.11 -14.46 9.57
C THR A 432 -1.83 -13.12 9.48
N LEU A 433 -3.14 -13.07 9.80
CA LEU A 433 -3.94 -11.84 9.81
C LEU A 433 -3.78 -11.02 11.10
N LEU A 434 -3.63 -11.70 12.24
CA LEU A 434 -3.34 -11.13 13.55
C LEU A 434 -2.13 -11.86 14.14
N PRO A 435 -0.90 -11.42 13.80
CA PRO A 435 0.32 -12.05 14.32
C PRO A 435 0.45 -11.90 15.84
N ASP A 436 0.02 -10.76 16.37
CA ASP A 436 -0.06 -10.52 17.80
C ASP A 436 -1.48 -10.83 18.29
N PRO A 437 -1.62 -11.65 19.36
CA PRO A 437 -2.90 -11.80 20.04
C PRO A 437 -3.45 -10.43 20.45
N LEU A 438 -4.75 -10.22 20.29
CA LEU A 438 -5.42 -9.03 20.80
C LEU A 438 -5.59 -9.15 22.31
N ALA A 439 -4.47 -9.06 23.03
CA ALA A 439 -4.41 -9.08 24.48
C ALA A 439 -4.22 -7.65 25.02
N GLY A 440 -5.03 -7.28 26.01
CA GLY A 440 -4.89 -6.01 26.72
C GLY A 440 -5.36 -4.77 25.94
N ARG A 441 -4.84 -3.61 26.37
CA ARG A 441 -5.33 -2.25 26.02
C ARG A 441 -4.34 -1.47 25.15
N ALA A 442 -3.66 -2.17 24.25
CA ALA A 442 -2.75 -1.52 23.30
C ALA A 442 -3.56 -0.66 22.30
N PRO A 443 -3.09 0.57 21.96
CA PRO A 443 -3.78 1.44 21.00
C PRO A 443 -4.05 0.77 19.65
N THR A 444 -3.10 -0.03 19.15
CA THR A 444 -3.23 -0.80 17.91
C THR A 444 -4.39 -1.79 17.97
N ALA A 445 -4.54 -2.51 19.07
CA ALA A 445 -5.64 -3.45 19.29
C ALA A 445 -6.99 -2.71 19.37
N ASP A 446 -7.05 -1.58 20.08
CA ASP A 446 -8.29 -0.82 20.23
C ASP A 446 -8.76 -0.16 18.91
N ILE A 447 -7.84 0.36 18.08
CA ILE A 447 -8.20 0.83 16.74
C ILE A 447 -8.68 -0.33 15.86
N LEU A 448 -8.02 -1.50 15.92
CA LEU A 448 -8.47 -2.68 15.19
C LEU A 448 -9.87 -3.14 15.64
N ARG A 449 -10.17 -3.09 16.95
CA ARG A 449 -11.52 -3.37 17.50
C ARG A 449 -12.56 -2.41 16.95
N LEU A 450 -12.29 -1.09 16.99
CA LEU A 450 -13.20 -0.06 16.46
C LEU A 450 -13.48 -0.26 14.97
N LEU A 451 -12.43 -0.49 14.16
CA LEU A 451 -12.57 -0.74 12.73
C LEU A 451 -13.28 -2.07 12.45
N ALA A 452 -13.03 -3.12 13.23
CA ALA A 452 -13.70 -4.41 13.10
C ALA A 452 -15.20 -4.33 13.40
N VAL A 453 -15.59 -3.48 14.36
CA VAL A 453 -16.99 -3.20 14.69
C VAL A 453 -17.68 -2.41 13.57
N ALA A 454 -17.00 -1.41 12.99
CA ALA A 454 -17.56 -0.58 11.92
C ALA A 454 -17.58 -1.26 10.54
N CYS A 455 -16.70 -2.23 10.30
CA CYS A 455 -16.52 -2.88 9.01
C CYS A 455 -17.86 -3.37 8.42
N PRO A 456 -18.18 -3.01 7.16
CA PRO A 456 -17.28 -2.46 6.13
C PRO A 456 -17.16 -0.92 6.11
N ALA A 457 -17.88 -0.19 6.97
CA ALA A 457 -17.88 1.26 6.93
C ALA A 457 -16.49 1.83 7.29
N PRO A 458 -15.93 2.75 6.47
CA PRO A 458 -14.66 3.39 6.80
C PRO A 458 -14.86 4.43 7.91
N LEU A 459 -13.87 4.55 8.81
CA LEU A 459 -13.84 5.53 9.89
C LEU A 459 -12.78 6.60 9.60
N SER A 460 -13.08 7.85 9.93
CA SER A 460 -12.11 8.96 9.88
C SER A 460 -11.23 8.99 11.13
N SER A 461 -10.06 9.63 11.03
CA SER A 461 -9.19 9.86 12.20
C SER A 461 -9.95 10.51 13.36
N LYS A 462 -10.73 11.57 13.06
CA LYS A 462 -11.56 12.27 14.06
C LYS A 462 -12.54 11.34 14.77
N THR A 463 -13.17 10.40 14.06
CA THR A 463 -14.12 9.46 14.67
C THR A 463 -13.41 8.49 15.62
N LEU A 464 -12.24 8.00 15.22
CA LEU A 464 -11.40 7.12 16.04
C LEU A 464 -10.91 7.85 17.29
N GLU A 465 -10.47 9.10 17.15
CA GLU A 465 -10.00 9.96 18.24
C GLU A 465 -11.10 10.20 19.28
N THR A 466 -12.30 10.57 18.84
CA THR A 466 -13.46 10.76 19.72
C THR A 466 -13.81 9.46 20.45
N ALA A 467 -13.90 8.34 19.73
CA ALA A 467 -14.23 7.05 20.33
C ALA A 467 -13.17 6.64 21.39
N LEU A 468 -11.87 6.71 21.06
CA LEU A 468 -10.80 6.38 21.99
C LEU A 468 -10.78 7.29 23.22
N GLY A 469 -11.04 8.59 23.06
CA GLY A 469 -11.03 9.56 24.16
C GLY A 469 -12.14 9.35 25.19
N THR A 470 -13.18 8.61 24.84
CA THR A 470 -14.26 8.26 25.78
C THR A 470 -13.98 7.00 26.59
N VAL A 471 -12.92 6.25 26.28
CA VAL A 471 -12.63 4.97 26.92
C VAL A 471 -11.24 4.99 27.60
N PRO A 472 -11.15 4.78 28.93
CA PRO A 472 -9.86 4.70 29.63
C PRO A 472 -8.93 3.63 29.02
N PRO A 473 -7.59 3.75 29.08
CA PRO A 473 -6.81 4.72 29.83
C PRO A 473 -6.41 5.96 29.03
N TYR A 474 -6.97 6.19 27.85
CA TYR A 474 -6.52 7.26 26.96
C TYR A 474 -7.06 8.61 27.43
N ASP A 475 -6.15 9.57 27.57
CA ASP A 475 -6.52 10.95 27.83
C ASP A 475 -6.98 11.63 26.52
N PRO A 476 -8.12 12.35 26.49
CA PRO A 476 -8.69 12.93 25.26
C PRO A 476 -7.76 13.86 24.47
N TRP A 477 -6.72 14.43 25.08
CA TRP A 477 -5.78 15.32 24.39
C TRP A 477 -4.59 14.58 23.75
N GLU A 478 -4.36 13.30 24.11
CA GLU A 478 -3.32 12.47 23.50
C GLU A 478 -3.84 11.67 22.30
N THR A 479 -5.16 11.48 22.22
CA THR A 479 -5.82 10.62 21.22
C THR A 479 -5.49 10.99 19.79
N ALA A 480 -5.34 12.27 19.45
CA ALA A 480 -4.97 12.69 18.10
C ALA A 480 -3.57 12.17 17.69
N SER A 481 -2.55 12.40 18.53
CA SER A 481 -1.19 11.93 18.28
C SER A 481 -1.12 10.40 18.31
N LEU A 482 -1.79 9.79 19.29
CA LEU A 482 -1.88 8.35 19.46
C LEU A 482 -2.53 7.68 18.24
N THR A 483 -3.65 8.23 17.77
CA THR A 483 -4.39 7.72 16.61
C THR A 483 -3.53 7.82 15.36
N ALA A 484 -2.89 8.98 15.12
CA ALA A 484 -2.00 9.16 13.98
C ALA A 484 -0.84 8.15 13.99
N HIS A 485 -0.15 8.01 15.11
CA HIS A 485 0.96 7.05 15.26
C HIS A 485 0.49 5.60 15.09
N THR A 486 -0.67 5.26 15.65
CA THR A 486 -1.24 3.91 15.59
C THR A 486 -1.74 3.55 14.20
N LEU A 487 -2.37 4.49 13.49
CA LEU A 487 -2.77 4.31 12.10
C LEU A 487 -1.54 4.08 11.23
N ASP A 488 -0.47 4.86 11.42
CA ASP A 488 0.78 4.67 10.70
C ASP A 488 1.40 3.28 11.01
N ALA A 489 1.41 2.83 12.27
CA ALA A 489 1.85 1.49 12.63
C ALA A 489 1.03 0.40 11.94
N LEU A 490 -0.30 0.53 11.94
CA LEU A 490 -1.19 -0.43 11.28
C LEU A 490 -1.06 -0.40 9.75
N LEU A 491 -0.68 0.73 9.13
CA LEU A 491 -0.30 0.78 7.71
C LEU A 491 0.97 -0.02 7.42
N GLY A 492 1.92 -0.04 8.36
CA GLY A 492 3.11 -0.90 8.29
C GLY A 492 2.77 -2.39 8.30
N THR A 493 1.72 -2.79 9.03
CA THR A 493 1.28 -4.20 9.08
C THR A 493 0.47 -4.65 7.85
N GLY A 494 -0.04 -3.71 7.04
CA GLY A 494 -0.96 -3.99 5.94
C GLY A 494 -2.38 -4.36 6.37
N ALA A 495 -2.74 -4.14 7.64
CA ALA A 495 -4.07 -4.37 8.19
C ALA A 495 -5.11 -3.37 7.67
N LEU A 496 -4.68 -2.12 7.44
CA LEU A 496 -5.55 -1.04 7.01
C LEU A 496 -5.73 -1.00 5.50
N THR A 497 -6.97 -0.70 5.11
CA THR A 497 -7.36 -0.39 3.74
C THR A 497 -7.83 1.07 3.69
N PRO A 498 -7.10 1.97 3.01
CA PRO A 498 -7.59 3.32 2.77
C PRO A 498 -8.84 3.28 1.91
N SER A 499 -9.82 4.13 2.22
CA SER A 499 -10.99 4.29 1.37
C SER A 499 -10.65 5.09 0.11
N PRO A 500 -10.97 4.60 -1.10
CA PRO A 500 -10.77 5.37 -2.32
C PRO A 500 -11.77 6.54 -2.47
N ALA A 501 -12.87 6.54 -1.71
CA ALA A 501 -13.93 7.53 -1.85
C ALA A 501 -13.73 8.77 -0.95
N HIS A 502 -12.99 8.63 0.15
CA HIS A 502 -12.81 9.69 1.15
C HIS A 502 -11.39 9.64 1.72
N ASP A 503 -10.59 10.63 1.37
CA ASP A 503 -9.25 10.81 1.92
C ASP A 503 -9.28 10.88 3.45
N GLY A 504 -8.29 10.25 4.09
CA GLY A 504 -8.17 10.22 5.55
C GLY A 504 -9.16 9.30 6.27
N THR A 505 -9.82 8.40 5.54
CA THR A 505 -10.67 7.35 6.13
C THR A 505 -10.12 5.96 5.89
N TRP A 506 -10.28 5.10 6.91
CA TRP A 506 -9.67 3.78 6.97
C TRP A 506 -10.72 2.73 7.29
N THR A 507 -10.58 1.55 6.69
CA THR A 507 -11.34 0.35 7.05
C THR A 507 -10.39 -0.83 7.17
N VAL A 508 -10.90 -1.94 7.70
CA VAL A 508 -10.21 -3.23 7.69
C VAL A 508 -10.94 -4.19 6.77
N HIS A 509 -10.22 -5.18 6.26
CA HIS A 509 -10.83 -6.23 5.46
C HIS A 509 -11.86 -7.04 6.27
N PRO A 510 -12.99 -7.48 5.70
CA PRO A 510 -14.04 -8.23 6.42
C PRO A 510 -13.54 -9.46 7.18
N LEU A 511 -12.56 -10.17 6.62
CA LEU A 511 -11.90 -11.28 7.33
C LEU A 511 -11.11 -10.83 8.56
N LEU A 512 -10.35 -9.74 8.47
CA LEU A 512 -9.64 -9.24 9.65
C LEU A 512 -10.64 -8.81 10.73
N ALA A 513 -11.71 -8.12 10.35
CA ALA A 513 -12.80 -7.77 11.26
C ALA A 513 -13.43 -9.00 11.92
N ARG A 514 -13.66 -10.06 11.15
CA ARG A 514 -14.11 -11.35 11.68
C ARG A 514 -13.12 -11.95 12.66
N THR A 515 -11.83 -11.99 12.30
CA THR A 515 -10.78 -12.58 13.14
C THR A 515 -10.70 -11.84 14.47
N VAL A 516 -10.71 -10.50 14.45
CA VAL A 516 -10.82 -9.67 15.65
C VAL A 516 -12.03 -10.09 16.48
N ARG A 517 -13.24 -10.13 15.91
CA ARG A 517 -14.46 -10.50 16.65
C ARG A 517 -14.49 -11.92 17.23
N ARG A 518 -13.75 -12.88 16.67
CA ARG A 518 -13.76 -14.28 17.13
C ARG A 518 -12.63 -14.64 18.08
N HIS A 519 -11.51 -13.93 17.99
CA HIS A 519 -10.28 -14.26 18.70
C HIS A 519 -9.81 -13.14 19.63
N ASP A 520 -10.62 -12.10 19.86
CA ASP A 520 -10.38 -11.13 20.92
C ASP A 520 -10.58 -11.77 22.29
N GLU A 521 -9.55 -11.69 23.13
CA GLU A 521 -9.59 -12.22 24.49
C GLU A 521 -10.34 -11.28 25.44
N ASP A 522 -10.43 -9.98 25.12
CA ASP A 522 -11.08 -8.95 25.94
C ASP A 522 -12.41 -8.49 25.33
N ILE A 523 -13.40 -9.38 25.40
CA ILE A 523 -14.76 -9.14 24.86
C ILE A 523 -15.44 -7.95 25.54
N ALA A 524 -15.16 -7.71 26.83
CA ALA A 524 -15.70 -6.57 27.56
C ALA A 524 -15.16 -5.25 26.98
N ARG A 525 -13.84 -5.17 26.74
CA ARG A 525 -13.22 -4.01 26.08
C ARG A 525 -13.79 -3.77 24.68
N GLN A 526 -14.01 -4.84 23.92
CA GLN A 526 -14.61 -4.72 22.60
C GLN A 526 -16.02 -4.10 22.66
N GLU A 527 -16.84 -4.51 23.62
CA GLU A 527 -18.19 -3.96 23.83
C GLU A 527 -18.16 -2.48 24.29
N ASP A 528 -17.22 -2.12 25.17
CA ASP A 528 -17.03 -0.73 25.59
C ASP A 528 -16.67 0.17 24.39
N LEU A 529 -15.71 -0.25 23.56
CA LEU A 529 -15.31 0.45 22.35
C LEU A 529 -16.45 0.53 21.32
N ARG A 530 -17.28 -0.52 21.20
CA ARG A 530 -18.46 -0.48 20.34
C ARG A 530 -19.44 0.61 20.78
N ARG A 531 -19.70 0.74 22.09
CA ARG A 531 -20.59 1.79 22.62
C ARG A 531 -20.01 3.18 22.41
N ALA A 532 -18.72 3.35 22.70
CA ALA A 532 -17.98 4.59 22.46
C ALA A 532 -18.05 5.03 21.00
N LEU A 533 -17.85 4.09 20.07
CA LEU A 533 -17.96 4.37 18.64
C LEU A 533 -19.38 4.81 18.26
N LEU A 534 -20.41 4.13 18.73
CA LEU A 534 -21.80 4.51 18.44
C LEU A 534 -22.11 5.91 18.95
N HIS A 535 -21.62 6.28 20.15
CA HIS A 535 -21.75 7.64 20.66
C HIS A 535 -21.02 8.65 19.77
N ALA A 536 -19.77 8.37 19.40
CA ALA A 536 -18.98 9.24 18.52
C ALA A 536 -19.63 9.45 17.14
N LEU A 537 -20.34 8.45 16.61
CA LEU A 537 -21.08 8.55 15.34
C LEU A 537 -22.38 9.35 15.46
N THR A 538 -22.96 9.46 16.66
CA THR A 538 -24.21 10.20 16.92
C THR A 538 -23.99 11.65 17.35
N GLU A 539 -22.81 12.01 17.83
CA GLU A 539 -22.49 13.41 18.14
C GLU A 539 -22.51 14.25 16.84
N PRO A 540 -23.23 15.39 16.81
CA PRO A 540 -23.23 16.25 15.64
C PRO A 540 -21.80 16.69 15.38
N ALA A 541 -21.28 16.35 14.20
CA ALA A 541 -19.94 16.76 13.79
C ALA A 541 -19.81 18.27 13.95
N ALA A 542 -19.10 18.71 14.99
CA ALA A 542 -18.66 20.10 15.08
C ALA A 542 -17.98 20.43 13.73
N PRO A 543 -18.35 21.55 13.08
CA PRO A 543 -17.88 21.87 11.74
C PRO A 543 -16.36 21.74 11.70
N SER A 544 -15.85 21.05 10.67
CA SER A 544 -14.42 20.83 10.49
C SER A 544 -13.66 22.14 10.69
N PRO A 545 -12.62 22.19 11.54
CA PRO A 545 -11.75 23.35 11.56
C PRO A 545 -11.14 23.46 10.17
N VAL A 546 -11.45 24.56 9.48
CA VAL A 546 -10.73 24.98 8.29
C VAL A 546 -9.23 24.88 8.61
N PRO A 547 -8.39 24.28 7.76
CA PRO A 547 -6.96 24.19 8.01
C PRO A 547 -6.43 25.60 8.29
N VAL A 548 -5.97 25.82 9.53
CA VAL A 548 -5.47 27.11 10.01
C VAL A 548 -4.34 27.64 9.10
N ALA A 549 -3.66 26.76 8.36
CA ALA A 549 -2.68 27.12 7.34
C ALA A 549 -3.24 27.95 6.16
N GLN A 550 -4.46 27.68 5.68
CA GLN A 550 -5.06 28.48 4.58
C GLN A 550 -5.73 29.77 5.09
N ALA A 551 -6.22 29.78 6.35
CA ALA A 551 -6.74 30.98 6.97
C ALA A 551 -5.63 31.98 7.33
N LEU A 552 -4.42 31.51 7.65
CA LEU A 552 -3.25 32.37 7.92
C LEU A 552 -2.67 33.02 6.66
N GLU A 553 -2.76 32.36 5.48
CA GLU A 553 -2.35 32.97 4.20
C GLU A 553 -3.40 33.95 3.63
N ALA A 554 -4.70 33.69 3.86
CA ALA A 554 -5.76 34.62 3.45
C ALA A 554 -5.89 35.83 4.41
N GLY A 555 -5.68 35.61 5.72
CA GLY A 555 -5.77 36.66 6.76
C GLY A 555 -4.61 37.66 6.73
N SER A 556 -3.43 37.25 6.27
CA SER A 556 -2.24 38.12 6.22
C SER A 556 -2.30 39.21 5.14
N ARG A 557 -3.30 39.18 4.23
CA ARG A 557 -3.51 40.26 3.23
C ARG A 557 -4.81 41.05 3.38
N GLY A 558 -5.68 40.71 4.35
CA GLY A 558 -7.01 41.32 4.49
C GLY A 558 -7.33 42.04 5.80
N LEU A 559 -6.53 41.86 6.86
CA LEU A 559 -6.91 42.27 8.23
C LEU A 559 -6.52 43.68 8.67
N TRP A 560 -6.00 44.55 7.79
CA TRP A 560 -5.67 45.95 8.13
C TRP A 560 -6.67 46.96 7.57
N ARG A 561 -7.98 46.67 7.63
CA ARG A 561 -8.99 47.69 7.28
C ARG A 561 -9.97 48.09 8.37
N ASN A 562 -10.11 47.34 9.46
CA ASN A 562 -10.88 47.78 10.62
C ASN A 562 -10.06 47.48 11.88
N GLY A 563 -9.83 48.49 12.72
CA GLY A 563 -9.04 48.38 13.95
C GLY A 563 -9.59 47.34 14.94
N PRO A 564 -8.85 47.03 16.02
CA PRO A 564 -9.26 46.01 16.99
C PRO A 564 -10.64 46.38 17.53
N SER A 565 -11.63 45.49 17.37
CA SER A 565 -12.90 45.63 18.08
C SER A 565 -12.60 45.61 19.57
N GLU A 566 -13.15 46.55 20.34
CA GLU A 566 -12.96 46.56 21.79
C GLU A 566 -13.33 45.19 22.39
N PRO A 567 -12.53 44.65 23.34
CA PRO A 567 -12.80 43.35 23.95
C PRO A 567 -14.20 43.33 24.58
N GLY A 568 -14.99 42.31 24.27
CA GLY A 568 -16.34 42.15 24.83
C GLY A 568 -16.31 41.81 26.32
N PRO A 569 -17.39 42.04 27.10
CA PRO A 569 -17.41 41.82 28.56
C PRO A 569 -16.96 40.42 29.01
N GLN A 570 -17.27 39.38 28.23
CA GLN A 570 -16.89 38.01 28.53
C GLN A 570 -15.41 37.73 28.21
N GLU A 571 -14.88 38.34 27.14
CA GLU A 571 -13.46 38.29 26.82
C GLU A 571 -12.63 38.97 27.91
N ARG A 572 -13.11 40.10 28.46
CA ARG A 572 -12.50 40.77 29.62
C ARG A 572 -12.52 39.89 30.87
N SER A 573 -13.64 39.21 31.14
CA SER A 573 -13.76 38.29 32.28
C SER A 573 -12.80 37.10 32.15
N ALA A 574 -12.78 36.44 31.00
CA ALA A 574 -11.90 35.29 30.76
C ALA A 574 -10.41 35.69 30.76
N ALA A 575 -10.08 36.88 30.26
CA ALA A 575 -8.73 37.44 30.36
C ALA A 575 -8.33 37.72 31.81
N PHE A 576 -9.25 38.26 32.63
CA PHE A 576 -9.00 38.51 34.05
C PHE A 576 -8.77 37.20 34.83
N ASP A 577 -9.62 36.19 34.64
CA ASP A 577 -9.48 34.89 35.32
C ASP A 577 -8.15 34.21 34.95
N LEU A 578 -7.77 34.26 33.66
CA LEU A 578 -6.50 33.72 33.20
C LEU A 578 -5.30 34.53 33.72
N GLN A 579 -5.43 35.86 33.83
CA GLN A 579 -4.39 36.72 34.39
C GLN A 579 -4.17 36.42 35.88
N VAL A 580 -5.25 36.22 36.65
CA VAL A 580 -5.16 35.82 38.07
C VAL A 580 -4.41 34.49 38.19
N GLU A 581 -4.78 33.49 37.39
CA GLU A 581 -4.10 32.18 37.38
C GLU A 581 -2.63 32.29 36.96
N LEU A 582 -2.28 33.20 36.06
CA LEU A 582 -0.90 33.39 35.60
C LEU A 582 -0.04 34.12 36.64
N VAL A 583 -0.57 35.19 37.26
CA VAL A 583 0.15 36.03 38.24
C VAL A 583 0.29 35.35 39.61
N THR A 584 -0.64 34.46 39.97
CA THR A 584 -0.63 33.77 41.28
C THR A 584 0.25 32.51 41.32
N ARG A 585 0.88 32.13 40.20
CA ARG A 585 1.65 30.87 40.11
C ARG A 585 3.16 31.05 40.18
N VAL A 586 3.81 29.94 40.51
CA VAL A 586 5.27 29.79 40.74
C VAL A 586 6.12 30.15 39.51
N GLY A 587 5.53 30.34 38.33
CA GLY A 587 6.20 30.90 37.15
C GLY A 587 6.46 32.42 37.20
N VAL A 588 5.81 33.14 38.13
CA VAL A 588 5.93 34.61 38.29
C VAL A 588 6.58 34.98 39.64
N GLN A 589 6.59 34.08 40.62
CA GLN A 589 7.31 34.21 41.90
C GLN A 589 8.62 33.40 41.87
N PRO A 590 9.77 33.97 42.26
CA PRO A 590 11.04 33.26 42.20
C PRO A 590 11.04 32.04 43.13
N LEU A 591 11.39 30.86 42.59
CA LEU A 591 11.78 29.72 43.41
C LEU A 591 13.13 30.04 44.08
N PRO A 592 13.23 29.98 45.43
CA PRO A 592 14.51 30.12 46.12
C PRO A 592 15.52 29.08 45.60
N ALA A 593 16.79 29.45 45.54
CA ALA A 593 17.84 28.66 44.89
C ALA A 593 17.98 27.22 45.40
N GLU A 594 17.52 26.90 46.62
CA GLU A 594 17.76 25.60 47.26
C GLU A 594 16.52 24.94 47.91
N GLU A 595 15.32 25.55 47.87
CA GLU A 595 14.18 25.07 48.69
C GLU A 595 12.93 24.67 47.89
N GLY A 596 12.94 24.82 46.56
CA GLY A 596 11.76 24.59 45.71
C GLY A 596 11.82 23.33 44.83
N SER A 597 10.71 22.58 44.78
CA SER A 597 10.59 21.38 43.92
C SER A 597 10.35 21.75 42.45
N LEU A 598 11.17 21.16 41.57
CA LEU A 598 11.06 21.32 40.11
C LEU A 598 9.82 20.61 39.56
N ARG A 599 9.44 19.46 40.14
CA ARG A 599 8.19 18.76 39.84
C ARG A 599 6.97 19.61 40.12
N GLU A 600 6.93 20.30 41.26
CA GLU A 600 5.82 21.19 41.60
C GLU A 600 5.75 22.40 40.67
N ALA A 601 6.90 22.97 40.28
CA ALA A 601 6.97 24.05 39.31
C ALA A 601 6.41 23.64 37.94
N LEU A 602 6.78 22.46 37.42
CA LEU A 602 6.25 21.93 36.17
C LEU A 602 4.76 21.64 36.26
N THR A 603 4.30 21.10 37.39
CA THR A 603 2.88 20.81 37.62
C THR A 603 2.06 22.10 37.66
N SER A 604 2.59 23.15 38.30
CA SER A 604 1.99 24.49 38.32
C SER A 604 1.89 25.11 36.93
N LEU A 605 2.92 25.00 36.09
CA LEU A 605 2.88 25.48 34.71
C LEU A 605 1.95 24.65 33.82
N HIS A 606 1.94 23.32 33.97
CA HIS A 606 1.06 22.42 33.20
C HIS A 606 -0.42 22.71 33.45
N THR A 607 -0.77 23.03 34.69
CA THR A 607 -2.13 23.38 35.08
C THR A 607 -2.66 24.64 34.35
N LEU A 608 -1.79 25.49 33.77
CA LEU A 608 -2.22 26.69 33.01
C LEU A 608 -2.92 26.34 31.69
N PHE A 609 -2.65 25.15 31.12
CA PHE A 609 -3.34 24.68 29.91
C PHE A 609 -4.83 24.49 30.16
N ALA A 610 -5.21 24.02 31.36
CA ALA A 610 -6.61 23.85 31.74
C ALA A 610 -7.31 25.22 31.85
N SER A 611 -6.67 26.19 32.53
CA SER A 611 -7.19 27.56 32.65
C SER A 611 -7.32 28.25 31.29
N ALA A 612 -6.31 28.11 30.41
CA ALA A 612 -6.33 28.66 29.05
C ALA A 612 -7.44 28.03 28.19
N ARG A 613 -7.66 26.72 28.30
CA ARG A 613 -8.73 26.02 27.57
C ARG A 613 -10.12 26.43 28.09
N ALA A 614 -10.29 26.55 29.40
CA ALA A 614 -11.53 27.04 29.99
C ALA A 614 -11.88 28.45 29.50
N ALA A 615 -10.89 29.35 29.46
CA ALA A 615 -11.05 30.69 28.91
C ALA A 615 -11.46 30.67 27.41
N LEU A 616 -10.84 29.83 26.59
CA LEU A 616 -11.21 29.68 25.17
C LEU A 616 -12.64 29.13 24.97
N HIS A 617 -13.05 28.13 25.77
CA HIS A 617 -14.41 27.58 25.68
C HIS A 617 -15.49 28.60 26.07
N GLN A 618 -15.21 29.42 27.08
CA GLN A 618 -16.10 30.48 27.51
C GLN A 618 -16.35 31.51 26.40
N ILE A 619 -15.31 31.84 25.61
CA ILE A 619 -15.41 32.79 24.49
C ILE A 619 -16.05 32.14 23.26
N ALA A 620 -15.68 30.91 22.94
CA ALA A 620 -16.15 30.18 21.76
C ALA A 620 -17.65 29.88 21.79
N ALA A 621 -18.25 29.79 22.99
CA ALA A 621 -19.67 29.53 23.14
C ALA A 621 -20.56 30.69 22.65
N GLN A 622 -20.06 31.93 22.54
CA GLN A 622 -20.93 33.11 22.45
C GLN A 622 -20.38 34.27 21.59
N THR A 623 -19.22 34.13 20.92
CA THR A 623 -18.62 35.23 20.13
C THR A 623 -18.47 34.85 18.66
N GLU A 624 -19.04 35.66 17.75
CA GLU A 624 -19.00 35.43 16.29
C GLU A 624 -17.73 35.98 15.59
N SER A 625 -16.83 36.66 16.31
CA SER A 625 -15.57 37.20 15.76
C SER A 625 -14.39 36.97 16.72
N PRO A 626 -13.19 36.62 16.21
CA PRO A 626 -12.02 36.38 17.05
C PRO A 626 -11.50 37.69 17.63
N GLY A 627 -11.56 37.83 18.95
CA GLY A 627 -10.94 38.92 19.71
C GLY A 627 -9.43 38.73 19.90
N ALA A 628 -8.81 39.55 20.75
CA ALA A 628 -7.38 39.51 21.02
C ALA A 628 -6.96 38.34 21.94
N LEU A 629 -7.86 37.85 22.79
CA LEU A 629 -7.56 36.84 23.81
C LEU A 629 -7.15 35.47 23.23
N PRO A 630 -7.79 34.93 22.17
CA PRO A 630 -7.32 33.68 21.55
C PRO A 630 -5.89 33.73 21.00
N LEU A 631 -5.43 34.90 20.54
CA LEU A 631 -4.06 35.08 20.04
C LEU A 631 -3.05 35.04 21.19
N VAL A 632 -3.32 35.78 22.27
CA VAL A 632 -2.49 35.77 23.49
C VAL A 632 -2.41 34.37 24.10
N ILE A 633 -3.54 33.66 24.17
CA ILE A 633 -3.59 32.28 24.66
C ILE A 633 -2.80 31.34 23.75
N SER A 634 -2.93 31.46 22.43
CA SER A 634 -2.20 30.62 21.48
C SER A 634 -0.68 30.80 21.63
N HIS A 635 -0.21 32.05 21.72
CA HIS A 635 1.21 32.36 21.92
C HIS A 635 1.71 31.82 23.25
N LEU A 636 0.99 32.07 24.35
CA LEU A 636 1.32 31.58 25.68
C LEU A 636 1.43 30.05 25.72
N VAL A 637 0.45 29.35 25.16
CA VAL A 637 0.33 27.89 25.24
C VAL A 637 1.30 27.19 24.28
N ASN A 638 1.33 27.61 23.02
CA ASN A 638 2.05 26.88 21.96
C ASN A 638 3.50 27.33 21.80
N ASP A 639 3.80 28.60 22.02
CA ASP A 639 5.14 29.14 21.76
C ASP A 639 5.98 29.22 23.04
N GLN A 640 5.35 29.37 24.21
CA GLN A 640 6.07 29.49 25.49
C GLN A 640 5.99 28.19 26.32
N LEU A 641 4.78 27.76 26.68
CA LEU A 641 4.62 26.65 27.62
C LEU A 641 4.89 25.26 27.01
N ARG A 642 4.39 24.98 25.81
CA ARG A 642 4.51 23.64 25.18
C ARG A 642 5.96 23.21 24.92
N PRO A 643 6.86 24.06 24.35
CA PRO A 643 8.25 23.66 24.13
C PRO A 643 9.00 23.43 25.44
N PHE A 644 8.73 24.27 26.44
CA PHE A 644 9.31 24.17 27.76
C PHE A 644 8.90 22.87 28.48
N LEU A 645 7.59 22.62 28.58
CA LEU A 645 7.07 21.43 29.26
C LEU A 645 7.47 20.13 28.56
N THR A 646 7.47 20.08 27.22
CA THR A 646 7.88 18.88 26.46
C THR A 646 9.32 18.48 26.76
N THR A 647 10.21 19.47 26.83
CA THR A 647 11.63 19.26 27.13
C THR A 647 11.84 18.80 28.57
N TRP A 648 11.25 19.53 29.53
CA TRP A 648 11.58 19.37 30.94
C TRP A 648 10.75 18.29 31.65
N HIS A 649 9.48 18.03 31.27
CA HIS A 649 8.73 16.89 31.82
C HIS A 649 9.36 15.56 31.47
N THR A 650 9.77 15.40 30.21
CA THR A 650 10.39 14.16 29.72
C THR A 650 11.72 13.91 30.43
N ALA A 651 12.55 14.95 30.54
CA ALA A 651 13.85 14.87 31.18
C ALA A 651 13.75 14.58 32.69
N LEU A 652 12.83 15.24 33.40
CA LEU A 652 12.65 15.04 34.84
C LEU A 652 12.00 13.68 35.16
N ARG A 653 11.00 13.22 34.38
CA ARG A 653 10.41 11.88 34.54
C ARG A 653 11.43 10.77 34.36
N ARG A 654 12.34 10.89 33.39
CA ARG A 654 13.40 9.91 33.17
C ARG A 654 14.36 9.82 34.37
N HIS A 655 14.65 10.96 35.00
CA HIS A 655 15.48 11.00 36.20
C HIS A 655 14.76 10.40 37.41
N GLU A 656 13.48 10.73 37.61
CA GLU A 656 12.65 10.15 38.69
C GLU A 656 12.49 8.64 38.58
N ALA A 657 12.37 8.10 37.36
CA ALA A 657 12.28 6.67 37.12
C ALA A 657 13.56 5.90 37.49
N ALA A 658 14.71 6.59 37.54
CA ALA A 658 16.00 6.03 37.92
C ALA A 658 16.30 6.16 39.43
N ARG A 659 15.32 6.55 40.25
CA ARG A 659 15.49 6.78 41.69
C ARG A 659 15.78 5.46 42.45
N PRO A 660 16.89 5.39 43.22
CA PRO A 660 17.15 4.30 44.16
C PRO A 660 16.10 4.20 45.28
N ALA A 661 15.85 3.01 45.81
CA ALA A 661 14.78 2.79 46.80
C ALA A 661 15.06 3.43 48.19
N ASP A 662 16.31 3.78 48.47
CA ASP A 662 16.82 4.35 49.72
C ASP A 662 16.92 5.88 49.74
N VAL A 663 16.63 6.56 48.62
CA VAL A 663 16.73 8.03 48.48
C VAL A 663 15.35 8.68 48.37
N GLY A 664 15.13 9.77 49.13
CA GLY A 664 13.89 10.55 49.07
C GLY A 664 13.63 11.18 47.70
N ALA A 665 12.36 11.39 47.31
CA ALA A 665 12.01 11.98 46.01
C ALA A 665 12.66 13.35 45.76
N PHE A 666 12.63 14.20 46.79
CA PHE A 666 13.19 15.56 46.74
C PHE A 666 14.72 15.56 46.77
N GLU A 667 15.33 14.67 47.55
CA GLU A 667 16.79 14.49 47.60
C GLU A 667 17.34 13.97 46.26
N HIS A 668 16.62 13.06 45.61
CA HIS A 668 16.95 12.58 44.27
C HIS A 668 16.79 13.67 43.21
N GLU A 669 15.75 14.51 43.32
CA GLU A 669 15.55 15.67 42.43
C GLU A 669 16.66 16.72 42.58
N GLN A 670 17.11 17.00 43.81
CA GLN A 670 18.21 17.95 44.06
C GLN A 670 19.53 17.48 43.45
N ASN A 671 19.79 16.17 43.49
CA ASN A 671 20.99 15.57 42.91
C ASN A 671 20.91 15.40 41.38
N TRP A 672 19.86 15.91 40.72
CA TRP A 672 19.72 15.83 39.27
C TRP A 672 20.75 16.74 38.57
N PRO A 673 21.65 16.22 37.71
CA PRO A 673 22.69 17.02 37.06
C PRO A 673 22.18 18.18 36.20
N ARG A 674 20.92 18.11 35.73
CA ARG A 674 20.28 19.16 34.92
C ARG A 674 19.38 20.10 35.73
N ALA A 675 19.32 19.96 37.06
CA ALA A 675 18.49 20.81 37.91
C ALA A 675 18.83 22.31 37.75
N THR A 676 20.12 22.65 37.75
CA THR A 676 20.58 24.03 37.53
C THR A 676 20.22 24.56 36.15
N GLU A 677 20.35 23.72 35.11
CA GLU A 677 19.97 24.06 33.73
C GLU A 677 18.47 24.35 33.62
N MET A 678 17.64 23.52 34.25
CA MET A 678 16.19 23.71 34.28
C MET A 678 15.79 24.98 35.04
N ARG A 679 16.44 25.29 36.18
CA ARG A 679 16.18 26.52 36.93
C ARG A 679 16.49 27.78 36.12
N ILE A 680 17.60 27.78 35.36
CA ILE A 680 17.94 28.87 34.42
C ILE A 680 16.89 28.97 33.31
N ALA A 681 16.42 27.84 32.78
CA ALA A 681 15.39 27.84 31.76
C ALA A 681 14.04 28.36 32.30
N LEU A 682 13.71 28.03 33.54
CA LEU A 682 12.50 28.50 34.23
C LEU A 682 12.54 30.01 34.48
N ASP A 683 13.70 30.55 34.88
CA ASP A 683 13.92 31.98 35.03
C ASP A 683 13.78 32.73 33.68
N LYS A 684 14.33 32.16 32.60
CA LYS A 684 14.14 32.70 31.23
C LYS A 684 12.69 32.69 30.77
N LEU A 685 11.90 31.70 31.20
CA LEU A 685 10.46 31.61 30.88
C LEU A 685 9.64 32.70 31.58
N ARG A 686 10.16 33.32 32.65
CA ARG A 686 9.43 34.36 33.38
C ARG A 686 9.12 35.58 32.53
N THR A 687 10.08 36.05 31.74
CA THR A 687 9.92 37.24 30.87
C THR A 687 8.72 37.11 29.91
N PRO A 688 8.58 36.04 29.12
CA PRO A 688 7.41 35.89 28.26
C PRO A 688 6.10 35.66 29.03
N LEU A 689 6.12 35.01 30.20
CA LEU A 689 4.91 34.86 31.03
C LEU A 689 4.43 36.20 31.60
N VAL A 690 5.37 37.08 32.00
CA VAL A 690 5.06 38.46 32.43
C VAL A 690 4.51 39.27 31.26
N SER A 691 5.08 39.14 30.06
CA SER A 691 4.55 39.79 28.86
C SER A 691 3.10 39.37 28.57
N ALA A 692 2.82 38.07 28.65
CA ALA A 692 1.46 37.55 28.46
C ALA A 692 0.50 38.06 29.56
N ALA A 693 0.95 38.21 30.81
CA ALA A 693 0.12 38.77 31.89
C ALA A 693 -0.23 40.25 31.66
N HIS A 694 0.70 41.06 31.13
CA HIS A 694 0.43 42.44 30.73
C HIS A 694 -0.55 42.52 29.54
N GLU A 695 -0.39 41.66 28.53
CA GLU A 695 -1.32 41.57 27.40
C GLU A 695 -2.74 41.19 27.85
N LEU A 696 -2.87 40.23 28.77
CA LEU A 696 -4.15 39.89 29.39
C LEU A 696 -4.73 41.08 30.19
N GLY A 697 -3.88 41.89 30.83
CA GLY A 697 -4.26 43.10 31.56
C GLY A 697 -4.80 44.20 30.68
N HIS A 698 -4.21 44.37 29.49
CA HIS A 698 -4.75 45.26 28.46
C HIS A 698 -6.12 44.79 27.95
N ILE A 699 -6.33 43.48 27.84
CA ILE A 699 -7.62 42.92 27.39
C ILE A 699 -8.69 43.11 28.46
N CYS A 700 -8.41 42.81 29.74
CA CYS A 700 -9.42 42.93 30.80
C CYS A 700 -9.56 44.36 31.38
N GLY A 701 -8.63 45.26 31.07
CA GLY A 701 -8.61 46.64 31.56
C GLY A 701 -8.06 46.81 32.99
N VAL A 702 -7.51 45.74 33.57
CA VAL A 702 -6.88 45.72 34.90
C VAL A 702 -5.55 45.00 34.80
N ASP A 703 -4.45 45.68 35.11
CA ASP A 703 -3.14 45.04 35.17
C ASP A 703 -2.79 44.70 36.63
N LEU A 704 -2.80 43.41 36.97
CA LEU A 704 -2.49 42.92 38.31
C LEU A 704 -1.00 43.02 38.66
N LEU A 705 -0.11 43.27 37.69
CA LEU A 705 1.33 43.46 37.92
C LEU A 705 1.69 44.92 38.23
N ASP A 706 0.88 45.90 37.78
CA ASP A 706 1.10 47.34 37.99
C ASP A 706 0.58 47.86 39.36
N GLY A 707 -0.08 47.01 40.15
CA GLY A 707 -0.67 47.35 41.46
C GLY A 707 0.30 47.78 42.57
N SER A 708 1.60 47.89 42.29
CA SER A 708 2.61 48.41 43.22
C SER A 708 2.78 49.94 43.19
N ARG A 709 1.98 50.66 42.37
CA ARG A 709 1.80 52.12 42.50
C ARG A 709 0.33 52.48 42.70
N ARG A 710 -0.03 52.84 43.92
CA ARG A 710 -1.22 53.64 44.23
C ARG A 710 -0.84 54.73 45.24
N PRO A 711 -1.56 55.85 45.19
CA PRO A 711 -1.24 57.03 44.39
C PRO A 711 0.06 57.75 44.78
#